data_AF-A0A968TAD1-F1
#
_entry.id   AF-A0A968TAD1-F1
#
_cell.length_a   1.000
_cell.length_b   1.000
_cell.length_c   1.000
_cell.angle_alpha   90.00
_cell.angle_beta   90.00
_cell.angle_gamma   90.00
#
_symmetry.space_group_name_H-M   'P 1'
#
loop_
_entity.id
_entity.type
_entity.pdbx_description
1 polymer ?
#
loop_
_entity_poly.entity_id
_entity_poly.type
_entity_poly.pdbx_seq_one_letter_code
_entity_poly.pdbx_strand_id
1 'polypeptide(L)'
;MFRFLLLTSPIVVMLSWAIALPAQATRYERFADWCANRAELTADQQHTVDVLLQVAGTDDCEAADAELSDRQNLELVQQGIRDPAPIASLRQLISLMLVGNEIADVTPLTALENLTFVILTDNQIRDPSPLAQLTQLEVLILSRNQITDVSSLAPLSRLRNLNLLNNPIAVKECPIRPATSCFFDPSEQDLLATAEAQFQAGEFQEALNSFETALATAQEQGDRLRAGDALNRVAATRVQLSQYGQALAIYRQALALRQELEDLPGIGVTLSGLADVYERLGRYDQAEAVLADGFDNLAAQYAEDTIPLEGGVYEFPKDEGILLINTARVQLKRGNLAEARDSAERALERFELLPEGYTGKALGQRAAWEILGNVQLEQGQRPQAIASYEQALAIADANGDRAGQGLVYARLGRLYERSQLWAQALAAYEQALGLQREVGDRANAGVALSRIGTVRLAQGDAEAALAPLREAIAIWEDLRPGLSDADKVALFETQLQTYESLQAALVALEQVEAALETSERGRARAFVELLASRLNARTSDTATQDPATLAPPPTIAEIRRIAREQQATLVQYSIVGAQLYIWVVQPDGWVKLRTTSLSAAVSEGTAAPADWTELVVATRRSLQVRRLRQADVQLRRAHQVLIDPIAELLPAEPTARVIFIPQGALFLMPFPALQDADGRVLVEKHALLTAPSIQVLALTHQQRQARRRRPKAAGEVLLVGNPAMPALPAPDGRVAQQLAALPGAELEAKTIGELLAVEPLLGTEATEAAIAARLGQARWIHLATHGLLDEIQHLGLAIPGAIALAPNQSFSVANPRRADDGLLTASEILDLQLQADLVVLSACNTGGGKITGDGVIGLSRSFIAAGVPSVLVSLWAVPDAPTADLMTEFYRQLQTTSDKALALQQAMLATRKLHPHPINWAAFTLIGEAESDGEI
;
A
#
# COMPACT_ATOMS: atom_id res chain seq x y z
N MET A 1 -6.48 -61.30 -67.78
CA MET A 1 -6.33 -60.82 -69.17
C MET A 1 -5.05 -59.97 -69.18
N PHE A 2 -4.01 -60.41 -69.92
CA PHE A 2 -2.65 -59.83 -70.12
C PHE A 2 -1.84 -59.50 -68.84
N ARG A 3 -0.79 -60.22 -68.40
CA ARG A 3 0.29 -61.04 -69.01
C ARG A 3 1.27 -60.24 -69.87
N PHE A 4 2.45 -59.94 -69.32
CA PHE A 4 3.73 -60.09 -70.01
C PHE A 4 4.81 -60.57 -69.02
N LEU A 5 5.59 -61.53 -69.51
CA LEU A 5 6.57 -62.38 -68.85
C LEU A 5 7.79 -62.41 -69.79
N LEU A 6 8.95 -62.80 -69.24
CA LEU A 6 10.19 -63.36 -69.84
C LEU A 6 11.42 -62.48 -69.55
N LEU A 7 12.21 -62.85 -68.53
CA LEU A 7 13.34 -63.82 -68.51
C LEU A 7 14.63 -63.17 -69.03
N THR A 8 15.74 -63.17 -68.30
CA THR A 8 16.52 -64.38 -67.98
C THR A 8 17.44 -64.16 -66.77
N SER A 9 17.59 -65.22 -65.97
CA SER A 9 18.68 -65.45 -65.02
C SER A 9 19.61 -66.53 -65.63
N PRO A 10 20.86 -66.66 -65.17
CA PRO A 10 21.11 -67.90 -64.44
C PRO A 10 21.98 -67.74 -63.18
N ILE A 11 21.71 -68.68 -62.29
CA ILE A 11 22.30 -69.00 -61.00
C ILE A 11 23.78 -69.39 -61.11
N VAL A 12 24.61 -68.90 -60.19
CA VAL A 12 25.72 -69.67 -59.59
C VAL A 12 25.71 -69.44 -58.07
N VAL A 13 25.57 -70.55 -57.35
CA VAL A 13 25.75 -70.69 -55.91
C VAL A 13 27.24 -70.92 -55.64
N MET A 14 27.85 -70.23 -54.66
CA MET A 14 28.60 -70.84 -53.54
C MET A 14 29.43 -69.84 -52.71
N LEU A 15 29.38 -70.07 -51.40
CA LEU A 15 30.41 -69.88 -50.37
C LEU A 15 30.59 -68.49 -49.72
N SER A 16 30.00 -68.42 -48.52
CA SER A 16 30.45 -67.74 -47.30
C SER A 16 31.94 -67.40 -47.21
N TRP A 17 32.26 -66.13 -46.97
CA TRP A 17 33.24 -65.69 -45.97
C TRP A 17 32.68 -64.44 -45.28
N ALA A 18 32.45 -64.55 -43.98
CA ALA A 18 32.26 -63.40 -43.11
C ALA A 18 33.58 -62.61 -43.08
N ILE A 19 33.55 -61.34 -43.48
CA ILE A 19 34.55 -60.37 -43.09
C ILE A 19 33.80 -59.35 -42.24
N ALA A 20 33.93 -59.52 -40.92
CA ALA A 20 33.71 -58.44 -39.98
C ALA A 20 34.71 -57.33 -40.30
N LEU A 21 34.22 -56.12 -40.54
CA LEU A 21 34.98 -54.90 -40.35
C LEU A 21 34.66 -54.38 -38.94
N PRO A 22 35.61 -54.41 -37.99
CA PRO A 22 35.51 -53.64 -36.76
C PRO A 22 36.31 -52.33 -36.86
N ALA A 23 35.94 -51.37 -36.01
CA ALA A 23 36.65 -50.14 -35.65
C ALA A 23 36.45 -48.87 -36.50
N GLN A 24 35.30 -48.20 -36.31
CA GLN A 24 35.19 -46.74 -36.47
C GLN A 24 34.24 -46.07 -35.46
N ALA A 25 33.62 -46.84 -34.54
CA ALA A 25 32.58 -46.35 -33.62
C ALA A 25 33.09 -45.87 -32.24
N THR A 26 34.40 -45.73 -32.02
CA THR A 26 34.99 -45.50 -30.67
C THR A 26 35.91 -44.27 -30.59
N ARG A 27 35.77 -43.28 -31.49
CA ARG A 27 36.78 -42.19 -31.59
C ARG A 27 36.58 -41.04 -30.60
N TYR A 28 35.37 -40.87 -30.04
CA TYR A 28 35.01 -39.71 -29.22
C TYR A 28 34.06 -40.09 -28.08
N GLU A 29 34.54 -40.86 -27.09
CA GLU A 29 33.71 -41.30 -25.96
C GLU A 29 33.78 -40.36 -24.76
N ARG A 30 34.93 -39.70 -24.56
CA ARG A 30 35.18 -38.71 -23.52
C ARG A 30 35.28 -37.30 -24.12
N PHE A 31 35.03 -36.28 -23.31
CA PHE A 31 35.26 -34.90 -23.73
C PHE A 31 36.76 -34.67 -24.04
N ALA A 32 37.65 -35.34 -23.29
CA ALA A 32 39.09 -35.33 -23.55
C ALA A 32 39.43 -35.73 -25.00
N ASP A 33 38.69 -36.67 -25.61
CA ASP A 33 38.91 -37.12 -26.98
C ASP A 33 38.56 -36.00 -28.00
N TRP A 34 37.43 -35.31 -27.77
CA TRP A 34 37.00 -34.17 -28.60
C TRP A 34 38.02 -33.03 -28.51
N CYS A 35 38.45 -32.70 -27.30
CA CYS A 35 39.42 -31.64 -27.04
C CYS A 35 40.80 -31.96 -27.66
N ALA A 36 41.29 -33.19 -27.48
CA ALA A 36 42.61 -33.59 -27.97
C ALA A 36 42.70 -33.65 -29.51
N ASN A 37 41.60 -33.92 -30.20
CA ASN A 37 41.54 -33.99 -31.67
C ASN A 37 40.88 -32.75 -32.30
N ARG A 38 40.87 -31.61 -31.59
CA ARG A 38 40.18 -30.38 -32.01
C ARG A 38 40.48 -29.95 -33.45
N ALA A 39 41.72 -30.14 -33.92
CA ALA A 39 42.12 -29.79 -35.29
C ALA A 39 41.42 -30.59 -36.41
N GLU A 40 40.82 -31.74 -36.08
CA GLU A 40 40.11 -32.60 -37.03
C GLU A 40 38.58 -32.37 -37.04
N LEU A 41 38.08 -31.54 -36.11
CA LEU A 41 36.66 -31.24 -35.94
C LEU A 41 36.18 -30.18 -36.95
N THR A 42 34.86 -30.13 -37.17
CA THR A 42 34.25 -29.01 -37.91
C THR A 42 34.36 -27.71 -37.10
N ALA A 43 34.24 -26.55 -37.75
CA ALA A 43 34.31 -25.27 -37.05
C ALA A 43 33.26 -25.15 -35.92
N ASP A 44 32.05 -25.68 -36.16
CA ASP A 44 30.97 -25.66 -35.18
C ASP A 44 31.26 -26.60 -33.99
N GLN A 45 31.87 -27.76 -34.23
CA GLN A 45 32.31 -28.68 -33.17
C GLN A 45 33.49 -28.10 -32.37
N GLN A 46 34.43 -27.43 -33.04
CA GLN A 46 35.54 -26.73 -32.38
C GLN A 46 35.01 -25.65 -31.43
N HIS A 47 34.00 -24.89 -31.87
CA HIS A 47 33.36 -23.87 -31.05
C HIS A 47 32.69 -24.46 -29.81
N THR A 48 31.96 -25.57 -29.95
CA THR A 48 31.37 -26.26 -28.79
C THR A 48 32.44 -26.79 -27.82
N VAL A 49 33.58 -27.27 -28.31
CA VAL A 49 34.73 -27.64 -27.46
C VAL A 49 35.28 -26.43 -26.71
N ASP A 50 35.41 -25.27 -27.36
CA ASP A 50 35.89 -24.04 -26.72
C ASP A 50 34.97 -23.58 -25.59
N VAL A 51 33.66 -23.62 -25.84
CA VAL A 51 32.65 -23.29 -24.82
C VAL A 51 32.79 -24.24 -23.62
N LEU A 52 32.95 -25.54 -23.84
CA LEU A 52 33.10 -26.51 -22.76
C LEU A 52 34.42 -26.34 -21.98
N LEU A 53 35.51 -25.95 -22.63
CA LEU A 53 36.77 -25.61 -21.95
C LEU A 53 36.60 -24.35 -21.06
N GLN A 54 35.85 -23.36 -21.53
CA GLN A 54 35.51 -22.18 -20.71
C GLN A 54 34.68 -22.56 -19.49
N VAL A 55 33.69 -23.45 -19.63
CA VAL A 55 32.89 -23.96 -18.51
C VAL A 55 33.75 -24.72 -17.50
N ALA A 56 34.71 -25.51 -17.97
CA ALA A 56 35.65 -26.21 -17.11
C ALA A 56 36.73 -25.29 -16.48
N GLY A 57 36.88 -24.06 -16.99
CA GLY A 57 37.86 -23.09 -16.51
C GLY A 57 39.32 -23.49 -16.80
N THR A 58 39.55 -24.36 -17.80
CA THR A 58 40.88 -24.89 -18.12
C THR A 58 41.00 -25.24 -19.61
N ASP A 59 42.22 -25.07 -20.16
CA ASP A 59 42.57 -25.49 -21.53
C ASP A 59 43.15 -26.91 -21.58
N ASP A 60 43.36 -27.55 -20.42
CA ASP A 60 43.84 -28.94 -20.33
C ASP A 60 42.68 -29.92 -20.55
N CYS A 61 42.76 -30.72 -21.62
CA CYS A 61 41.68 -31.61 -22.03
C CYS A 61 41.31 -32.70 -21.00
N GLU A 62 42.27 -33.24 -20.25
CA GLU A 62 41.99 -34.29 -19.26
C GLU A 62 41.43 -33.67 -17.97
N ALA A 63 41.94 -32.50 -17.57
CA ALA A 63 41.38 -31.76 -16.45
C ALA A 63 39.94 -31.28 -16.75
N ALA A 64 39.69 -30.81 -17.98
CA ALA A 64 38.35 -30.40 -18.40
C ALA A 64 37.38 -31.59 -18.44
N ASP A 65 37.81 -32.74 -18.94
CA ASP A 65 37.00 -33.96 -18.93
C ASP A 65 36.65 -34.41 -17.50
N ALA A 66 37.62 -34.37 -16.57
CA ALA A 66 37.37 -34.70 -15.17
C ALA A 66 36.35 -33.75 -14.51
N GLU A 67 36.38 -32.46 -14.84
CA GLU A 67 35.45 -31.45 -14.31
C GLU A 67 34.04 -31.57 -14.91
N LEU A 68 33.93 -31.97 -16.18
CA LEU A 68 32.66 -32.00 -16.90
C LEU A 68 31.95 -33.36 -16.82
N SER A 69 32.69 -34.47 -16.73
CA SER A 69 32.16 -35.83 -16.86
C SER A 69 31.22 -36.26 -15.74
N ASP A 70 31.38 -35.71 -14.53
CA ASP A 70 30.53 -36.00 -13.36
C ASP A 70 29.40 -34.98 -13.16
N ARG A 71 29.27 -33.97 -14.04
CA ARG A 71 28.21 -32.96 -13.92
C ARG A 71 26.85 -33.57 -14.22
N GLN A 72 25.89 -33.24 -13.36
CA GLN A 72 24.49 -33.62 -13.53
C GLN A 72 23.67 -32.52 -14.22
N ASN A 73 24.12 -31.27 -14.15
CA ASN A 73 23.44 -30.11 -14.74
C ASN A 73 24.44 -29.34 -15.61
N LEU A 74 24.01 -28.97 -16.82
CA LEU A 74 24.80 -28.14 -17.73
C LEU A 74 23.92 -27.08 -18.38
N GLU A 75 24.35 -25.83 -18.27
CA GLU A 75 23.67 -24.66 -18.81
C GLU A 75 24.60 -23.87 -19.74
N LEU A 76 24.19 -23.74 -21.01
CA LEU A 76 24.92 -23.00 -22.04
C LEU A 76 23.95 -22.07 -22.77
N VAL A 77 23.69 -20.90 -22.18
CA VAL A 77 22.77 -19.90 -22.73
C VAL A 77 23.51 -18.92 -23.66
N GLN A 78 22.99 -18.70 -24.86
CA GLN A 78 23.49 -17.73 -25.84
C GLN A 78 24.99 -17.87 -26.19
N GLN A 79 25.45 -19.12 -26.31
CA GLN A 79 26.85 -19.44 -26.61
C GLN A 79 27.12 -19.58 -28.11
N GLY A 80 26.12 -19.42 -28.98
CA GLY A 80 26.28 -19.56 -30.44
C GLY A 80 26.59 -20.99 -30.89
N ILE A 81 26.17 -22.00 -30.12
CA ILE A 81 26.41 -23.42 -30.43
C ILE A 81 25.55 -23.84 -31.63
N ARG A 82 26.16 -24.48 -32.64
CA ARG A 82 25.46 -25.07 -33.80
C ARG A 82 25.48 -26.59 -33.81
N ASP A 83 26.62 -27.18 -33.47
CA ASP A 83 26.80 -28.64 -33.40
C ASP A 83 27.04 -29.07 -31.94
N PRO A 84 26.03 -29.69 -31.27
CA PRO A 84 26.16 -30.11 -29.89
C PRO A 84 26.92 -31.43 -29.70
N ALA A 85 27.52 -32.02 -30.74
CA ALA A 85 28.15 -33.34 -30.62
C ALA A 85 29.21 -33.50 -29.52
N PRO A 86 30.07 -32.51 -29.22
CA PRO A 86 30.99 -32.62 -28.08
C PRO A 86 30.30 -32.73 -26.71
N ILE A 87 29.06 -32.26 -26.57
CA ILE A 87 28.29 -32.35 -25.31
C ILE A 87 27.83 -33.80 -25.08
N ALA A 88 27.68 -34.59 -26.14
CA ALA A 88 27.18 -35.97 -26.09
C ALA A 88 28.09 -36.94 -25.30
N SER A 89 29.35 -36.57 -25.02
CA SER A 89 30.24 -37.36 -24.15
C SER A 89 29.95 -37.20 -22.65
N LEU A 90 29.13 -36.21 -22.25
CA LEU A 90 28.83 -35.91 -20.84
C LEU A 90 27.63 -36.74 -20.32
N ARG A 91 27.79 -38.06 -20.28
CA ARG A 91 26.67 -39.01 -20.09
C ARG A 91 26.02 -39.01 -18.69
N GLN A 92 26.60 -38.31 -17.71
CA GLN A 92 26.02 -38.19 -16.36
C GLN A 92 24.98 -37.07 -16.23
N LEU A 93 24.75 -36.29 -17.30
CA LEU A 93 23.77 -35.21 -17.29
C LEU A 93 22.34 -35.72 -17.07
N ILE A 94 21.66 -35.04 -16.14
CA ILE A 94 20.25 -35.19 -15.79
C ILE A 94 19.46 -33.97 -16.30
N SER A 95 20.06 -32.78 -16.25
CA SER A 95 19.49 -31.53 -16.77
C SER A 95 20.42 -30.88 -17.80
N LEU A 96 19.87 -30.48 -18.95
CA LEU A 96 20.61 -29.80 -20.01
C LEU A 96 19.82 -28.59 -20.55
N MET A 97 20.44 -27.41 -20.48
CA MET A 97 19.87 -26.16 -20.98
C MET A 97 20.76 -25.56 -22.08
N LEU A 98 20.21 -25.43 -23.28
CA LEU A 98 20.90 -24.95 -24.48
C LEU A 98 20.14 -23.77 -25.12
N VAL A 99 19.69 -22.82 -24.30
CA VAL A 99 18.79 -21.73 -24.72
C VAL A 99 19.52 -20.69 -25.57
N GLY A 100 18.88 -20.19 -26.64
CA GLY A 100 19.39 -19.05 -27.43
C GLY A 100 20.62 -19.39 -28.26
N ASN A 101 20.76 -20.63 -28.71
CA ASN A 101 21.84 -21.09 -29.58
C ASN A 101 21.36 -21.21 -31.03
N GLU A 102 22.16 -21.82 -31.89
CA GLU A 102 21.85 -21.99 -33.32
C GLU A 102 21.72 -23.48 -33.70
N ILE A 103 21.25 -24.33 -32.77
CA ILE A 103 21.19 -25.78 -32.95
C ILE A 103 20.03 -26.15 -33.87
N ALA A 104 20.33 -26.91 -34.93
CA ALA A 104 19.32 -27.46 -35.83
C ALA A 104 19.19 -28.99 -35.73
N ASP A 105 20.30 -29.69 -35.47
CA ASP A 105 20.36 -31.14 -35.31
C ASP A 105 20.56 -31.53 -33.85
N VAL A 106 19.54 -32.19 -33.28
CA VAL A 106 19.54 -32.68 -31.89
C VAL A 106 19.94 -34.15 -31.77
N THR A 107 20.27 -34.81 -32.89
CA THR A 107 20.71 -36.22 -32.91
C THR A 107 21.84 -36.52 -31.92
N PRO A 108 22.87 -35.67 -31.76
CA PRO A 108 23.94 -35.98 -30.83
C PRO A 108 23.48 -36.09 -29.36
N LEU A 109 22.40 -35.40 -28.99
CA LEU A 109 21.88 -35.42 -27.61
C LEU A 109 21.28 -36.78 -27.21
N THR A 110 21.02 -37.67 -28.18
CA THR A 110 20.47 -39.02 -27.91
C THR A 110 21.40 -39.90 -27.08
N ALA A 111 22.71 -39.60 -27.04
CA ALA A 111 23.66 -40.32 -26.20
C ALA A 111 23.51 -40.04 -24.69
N LEU A 112 22.72 -39.02 -24.32
CA LEU A 112 22.54 -38.55 -22.94
C LEU A 112 21.28 -39.18 -22.30
N GLU A 113 21.27 -40.50 -22.18
CA GLU A 113 20.08 -41.30 -21.80
C GLU A 113 19.52 -41.00 -20.40
N ASN A 114 20.30 -40.37 -19.52
CA ASN A 114 19.92 -40.03 -18.15
C ASN A 114 19.14 -38.71 -18.02
N LEU A 115 18.97 -37.96 -19.11
CA LEU A 115 18.28 -36.68 -19.09
C LEU A 115 16.82 -36.83 -18.67
N THR A 116 16.42 -36.09 -17.63
CA THR A 116 15.03 -35.91 -17.20
C THR A 116 14.52 -34.53 -17.55
N PHE A 117 15.42 -33.55 -17.76
CA PHE A 117 15.07 -32.15 -17.99
C PHE A 117 15.88 -31.56 -19.15
N VAL A 118 15.20 -31.05 -20.18
CA VAL A 118 15.86 -30.45 -21.36
C VAL A 118 15.18 -29.15 -21.79
N ILE A 119 15.97 -28.08 -21.93
CA ILE A 119 15.51 -26.81 -22.53
C ILE A 119 16.33 -26.49 -23.77
N LEU A 120 15.63 -26.35 -24.90
CA LEU A 120 16.17 -26.04 -26.21
C LEU A 120 15.49 -24.79 -26.83
N THR A 121 14.99 -23.90 -25.98
CA THR A 121 14.30 -22.68 -26.40
C THR A 121 15.18 -21.79 -27.27
N ASP A 122 14.59 -21.17 -28.29
CA ASP A 122 15.28 -20.19 -29.16
C ASP A 122 16.48 -20.82 -29.89
N ASN A 123 16.19 -21.82 -30.73
CA ASN A 123 17.13 -22.55 -31.56
C ASN A 123 16.56 -22.68 -33.00
N GLN A 124 17.16 -23.53 -33.83
CA GLN A 124 16.78 -23.73 -35.23
C GLN A 124 16.23 -25.15 -35.50
N ILE A 125 15.69 -25.82 -34.47
CA ILE A 125 15.25 -27.21 -34.54
C ILE A 125 14.01 -27.34 -35.43
N ARG A 126 14.04 -28.30 -36.35
CA ARG A 126 12.89 -28.64 -37.21
C ARG A 126 12.33 -30.03 -36.93
N ASP A 127 13.21 -30.98 -36.64
CA ASP A 127 12.85 -32.37 -36.38
C ASP A 127 13.22 -32.75 -34.94
N PRO A 128 12.23 -32.83 -34.03
CA PRO A 128 12.47 -33.23 -32.65
C PRO A 128 12.54 -34.76 -32.47
N SER A 129 12.37 -35.55 -33.54
CA SER A 129 12.28 -37.02 -33.43
C SER A 129 13.44 -37.72 -32.72
N PRO A 130 14.71 -37.27 -32.80
CA PRO A 130 15.78 -37.93 -32.06
C PRO A 130 15.55 -37.91 -30.55
N LEU A 131 14.93 -36.85 -30.01
CA LEU A 131 14.66 -36.70 -28.58
C LEU A 131 13.69 -37.74 -28.03
N ALA A 132 12.90 -38.41 -28.90
CA ALA A 132 12.01 -39.50 -28.50
C ALA A 132 12.74 -40.71 -27.90
N GLN A 133 14.06 -40.83 -28.11
CA GLN A 133 14.90 -41.88 -27.51
C GLN A 133 15.20 -41.63 -26.02
N LEU A 134 15.07 -40.38 -25.55
CA LEU A 134 15.33 -39.98 -24.17
C LEU A 134 14.13 -40.28 -23.28
N THR A 135 13.82 -41.56 -23.09
CA THR A 135 12.60 -42.04 -22.42
C THR A 135 12.47 -41.66 -20.93
N GLN A 136 13.54 -41.13 -20.31
CA GLN A 136 13.53 -40.63 -18.94
C GLN A 136 13.05 -39.18 -18.82
N LEU A 137 12.84 -38.46 -19.95
CA LEU A 137 12.41 -37.06 -19.93
C LEU A 137 11.08 -36.87 -19.20
N GLU A 138 11.10 -35.96 -18.23
CA GLU A 138 9.94 -35.47 -17.48
C GLU A 138 9.56 -34.05 -17.91
N VAL A 139 10.52 -33.24 -18.35
CA VAL A 139 10.30 -31.90 -18.91
C VAL A 139 11.11 -31.70 -20.18
N LEU A 140 10.44 -31.21 -21.22
CA LEU A 140 11.03 -30.86 -22.52
C LEU A 140 10.49 -29.52 -23.00
N ILE A 141 11.35 -28.51 -23.07
CA ILE A 141 10.99 -27.17 -23.56
C ILE A 141 11.64 -26.94 -24.92
N LEU A 142 10.82 -26.81 -25.95
CA LEU A 142 11.20 -26.64 -27.37
C LEU A 142 10.66 -25.32 -27.94
N SER A 143 10.31 -24.36 -27.09
CA SER A 143 9.69 -23.12 -27.53
C SER A 143 10.60 -22.28 -28.45
N ARG A 144 10.03 -21.46 -29.34
CA ARG A 144 10.79 -20.62 -30.31
C ARG A 144 11.76 -21.45 -31.17
N ASN A 145 11.23 -22.44 -31.89
CA ASN A 145 11.97 -23.26 -32.86
C ASN A 145 11.22 -23.27 -34.21
N GLN A 146 11.60 -24.17 -35.12
CA GLN A 146 11.01 -24.31 -36.46
C GLN A 146 10.27 -25.65 -36.61
N ILE A 147 9.73 -26.18 -35.52
CA ILE A 147 9.06 -27.50 -35.47
C ILE A 147 7.65 -27.40 -36.07
N THR A 148 7.31 -28.33 -36.94
CA THR A 148 5.97 -28.40 -37.57
C THR A 148 5.17 -29.65 -37.17
N ASP A 149 5.84 -30.69 -36.64
CA ASP A 149 5.25 -31.96 -36.23
C ASP A 149 5.95 -32.48 -34.96
N VAL A 150 5.16 -32.94 -34.00
CA VAL A 150 5.61 -33.47 -32.70
C VAL A 150 5.12 -34.90 -32.44
N SER A 151 4.46 -35.52 -33.42
CA SER A 151 3.93 -36.88 -33.29
C SER A 151 4.99 -37.93 -32.92
N SER A 152 6.24 -37.70 -33.34
CA SER A 152 7.40 -38.52 -33.02
C SER A 152 7.72 -38.59 -31.51
N LEU A 153 7.27 -37.62 -30.72
CA LEU A 153 7.50 -37.56 -29.27
C LEU A 153 6.54 -38.42 -28.44
N ALA A 154 5.55 -39.07 -29.08
CA ALA A 154 4.57 -39.92 -28.40
C ALA A 154 5.15 -41.03 -27.48
N PRO A 155 6.34 -41.61 -27.74
CA PRO A 155 6.96 -42.60 -26.85
C PRO A 155 7.39 -42.06 -25.47
N LEU A 156 7.47 -40.74 -25.27
CA LEU A 156 7.93 -40.10 -24.03
C LEU A 156 6.86 -40.15 -22.93
N SER A 157 6.58 -41.36 -22.44
CA SER A 157 5.50 -41.63 -21.47
C SER A 157 5.69 -41.02 -20.07
N ARG A 158 6.90 -40.57 -19.73
CA ARG A 158 7.19 -39.88 -18.47
C ARG A 158 7.08 -38.36 -18.57
N LEU A 159 6.94 -37.83 -19.78
CA LEU A 159 6.92 -36.40 -20.04
C LEU A 159 5.68 -35.81 -19.41
N ARG A 160 5.87 -34.94 -18.41
CA ARG A 160 4.79 -34.24 -17.70
C ARG A 160 4.62 -32.83 -18.22
N ASN A 161 5.64 -32.30 -18.89
CA ASN A 161 5.67 -30.96 -19.46
C ASN A 161 6.40 -30.97 -20.81
N LEU A 162 5.69 -30.59 -21.86
CA LEU A 162 6.17 -30.40 -23.22
C LEU A 162 5.79 -29.00 -23.70
N ASN A 163 6.72 -28.05 -23.62
CA ASN A 163 6.47 -26.67 -24.06
C ASN A 163 6.89 -26.48 -25.52
N LEU A 164 5.92 -26.11 -26.36
CA LEU A 164 6.02 -25.99 -27.81
C LEU A 164 5.66 -24.58 -28.31
N LEU A 165 5.55 -23.59 -27.42
CA LEU A 165 5.20 -22.21 -27.77
C LEU A 165 6.14 -21.64 -28.84
N ASN A 166 5.64 -20.79 -29.71
CA ASN A 166 6.29 -20.15 -30.83
C ASN A 166 6.95 -21.15 -31.80
N ASN A 167 6.20 -22.17 -32.23
CA ASN A 167 6.60 -23.10 -33.30
C ASN A 167 5.53 -23.13 -34.40
N PRO A 168 5.91 -23.33 -35.68
CA PRO A 168 4.97 -23.43 -36.80
C PRO A 168 4.17 -24.76 -36.84
N ILE A 169 3.58 -25.18 -35.71
CA ILE A 169 2.81 -26.44 -35.58
C ILE A 169 1.36 -26.20 -36.00
N ALA A 170 0.96 -26.81 -37.12
CA ALA A 170 -0.39 -26.66 -37.67
C ALA A 170 -1.46 -27.45 -36.88
N VAL A 171 -1.11 -28.65 -36.40
CA VAL A 171 -2.02 -29.55 -35.67
C VAL A 171 -1.60 -29.61 -34.21
N LYS A 172 -2.36 -28.94 -33.34
CA LYS A 172 -2.09 -28.81 -31.89
C LYS A 172 -2.62 -30.01 -31.11
N GLU A 173 -2.32 -31.22 -31.56
CA GLU A 173 -2.62 -32.46 -30.84
C GLU A 173 -1.43 -32.85 -29.96
N CYS A 174 -1.66 -32.98 -28.66
CA CYS A 174 -0.62 -33.38 -27.72
C CYS A 174 -0.24 -34.86 -27.96
N PRO A 175 1.02 -35.18 -28.29
CA PRO A 175 1.46 -36.54 -28.57
C PRO A 175 1.52 -37.43 -27.31
N ILE A 176 1.43 -36.83 -26.12
CA ILE A 176 1.56 -37.48 -24.81
C ILE A 176 0.28 -37.29 -23.97
N ARG A 177 0.17 -38.02 -22.85
CA ARG A 177 -1.00 -37.93 -21.94
C ARG A 177 -0.56 -37.66 -20.49
N PRO A 178 -1.31 -36.82 -19.73
CA PRO A 178 -2.53 -36.12 -20.13
C PRO A 178 -2.26 -35.01 -21.16
N ALA A 179 -3.26 -34.64 -21.95
CA ALA A 179 -3.10 -33.61 -22.99
C ALA A 179 -2.68 -32.24 -22.41
N THR A 180 -2.96 -32.00 -21.13
CA THR A 180 -2.54 -30.82 -20.36
C THR A 180 -1.02 -30.72 -20.18
N SER A 181 -0.27 -31.77 -20.49
CA SER A 181 1.19 -31.76 -20.44
C SER A 181 1.80 -31.02 -21.62
N CYS A 182 1.06 -30.70 -22.70
CA CYS A 182 1.58 -29.96 -23.84
C CYS A 182 1.14 -28.49 -23.84
N PHE A 183 2.09 -27.57 -24.03
CA PHE A 183 1.84 -26.14 -24.19
C PHE A 183 2.09 -25.74 -25.64
N PHE A 184 1.02 -25.56 -26.41
CA PHE A 184 1.10 -25.06 -27.80
C PHE A 184 0.87 -23.55 -27.83
N ASP A 185 1.29 -22.92 -28.93
CA ASP A 185 0.82 -21.56 -29.23
C ASP A 185 -0.70 -21.51 -29.14
N PRO A 186 -1.27 -20.40 -28.67
CA PRO A 186 -2.71 -20.25 -28.67
C PRO A 186 -3.27 -20.29 -30.11
N SER A 187 -4.45 -20.86 -30.32
CA SER A 187 -5.15 -20.75 -31.60
C SER A 187 -5.57 -19.29 -31.87
N GLU A 188 -5.87 -18.92 -33.12
CA GLU A 188 -6.41 -17.58 -33.49
C GLU A 188 -7.70 -17.16 -32.73
N GLN A 189 -8.29 -18.05 -31.92
CA GLN A 189 -9.40 -17.80 -30.99
C GLN A 189 -8.98 -17.73 -29.51
N ASP A 190 -7.70 -17.51 -29.20
CA ASP A 190 -7.29 -17.31 -27.81
C ASP A 190 -7.66 -15.90 -27.34
N LEU A 191 -8.71 -15.86 -26.52
CA LEU A 191 -9.21 -14.67 -25.87
C LEU A 191 -8.15 -14.02 -24.98
N LEU A 192 -7.21 -14.80 -24.39
CA LEU A 192 -6.13 -14.24 -23.55
C LEU A 192 -5.08 -13.50 -24.38
N ALA A 193 -4.61 -14.08 -25.49
CA ALA A 193 -3.67 -13.40 -26.39
C ALA A 193 -4.28 -12.11 -26.98
N THR A 194 -5.56 -12.15 -27.35
CA THR A 194 -6.28 -10.96 -27.82
C THR A 194 -6.39 -9.91 -26.70
N ALA A 195 -6.78 -10.32 -25.50
CA ALA A 195 -6.89 -9.43 -24.34
C ALA A 195 -5.55 -8.81 -23.96
N GLU A 196 -4.45 -9.57 -24.02
CA GLU A 196 -3.11 -9.05 -23.75
C GLU A 196 -2.69 -8.03 -24.82
N ALA A 197 -2.97 -8.28 -26.11
CA ALA A 197 -2.69 -7.29 -27.15
C ALA A 197 -3.47 -5.98 -26.92
N GLN A 198 -4.76 -6.07 -26.56
CA GLN A 198 -5.57 -4.90 -26.19
C GLN A 198 -5.00 -4.17 -24.96
N PHE A 199 -4.57 -4.91 -23.95
CA PHE A 199 -3.95 -4.35 -22.75
C PHE A 199 -2.66 -3.59 -23.08
N GLN A 200 -1.80 -4.18 -23.91
CA GLN A 200 -0.55 -3.56 -24.37
C GLN A 200 -0.80 -2.32 -25.23
N ALA A 201 -1.89 -2.31 -26.01
CA ALA A 201 -2.32 -1.14 -26.80
C ALA A 201 -2.93 -0.01 -25.96
N GLY A 202 -3.16 -0.22 -24.66
CA GLY A 202 -3.83 0.73 -23.77
C GLY A 202 -5.36 0.73 -23.91
N GLU A 203 -5.94 -0.26 -24.60
CA GLU A 203 -7.38 -0.45 -24.77
C GLU A 203 -7.97 -1.16 -23.54
N PHE A 204 -7.72 -0.59 -22.34
CA PHE A 204 -7.96 -1.29 -21.07
C PHE A 204 -9.40 -1.73 -20.85
N GLN A 205 -10.40 -0.99 -21.36
CA GLN A 205 -11.79 -1.38 -21.22
C GLN A 205 -12.14 -2.61 -22.09
N GLU A 206 -11.58 -2.71 -23.29
CA GLU A 206 -11.77 -3.85 -24.17
C GLU A 206 -11.01 -5.07 -23.64
N ALA A 207 -9.76 -4.86 -23.22
CA ALA A 207 -8.94 -5.87 -22.55
C ALA A 207 -9.66 -6.44 -21.33
N LEU A 208 -10.28 -5.59 -20.50
CA LEU A 208 -11.03 -6.02 -19.32
C LEU A 208 -12.17 -6.97 -19.71
N ASN A 209 -12.97 -6.61 -20.72
CA ASN A 209 -14.08 -7.45 -21.17
C ASN A 209 -13.57 -8.81 -21.70
N SER A 210 -12.46 -8.80 -22.44
CA SER A 210 -11.84 -10.01 -22.98
C SER A 210 -11.26 -10.90 -21.87
N PHE A 211 -10.57 -10.33 -20.88
CA PHE A 211 -10.05 -11.07 -19.72
C PHE A 211 -11.17 -11.63 -18.83
N GLU A 212 -12.28 -10.90 -18.64
CA GLU A 212 -13.45 -11.40 -17.92
C GLU A 212 -14.12 -12.57 -18.65
N THR A 213 -14.18 -12.51 -19.98
CA THR A 213 -14.68 -13.62 -20.80
C THR A 213 -13.76 -14.85 -20.72
N ALA A 214 -12.43 -14.63 -20.75
CA ALA A 214 -11.45 -15.69 -20.58
C ALA A 214 -11.56 -16.34 -19.18
N LEU A 215 -11.76 -15.54 -18.14
CA LEU A 215 -11.98 -16.02 -16.77
C LEU A 215 -13.24 -16.90 -16.69
N ALA A 216 -14.36 -16.43 -17.22
CA ALA A 216 -15.62 -17.20 -17.24
C ALA A 216 -15.44 -18.53 -17.97
N THR A 217 -14.78 -18.51 -19.13
CA THR A 217 -14.49 -19.71 -19.93
C THR A 217 -13.63 -20.71 -19.15
N ALA A 218 -12.57 -20.25 -18.50
CA ALA A 218 -11.70 -21.10 -17.68
C ALA A 218 -12.45 -21.73 -16.51
N GLN A 219 -13.33 -20.96 -15.85
CA GLN A 219 -14.19 -21.45 -14.77
C GLN A 219 -15.18 -22.51 -15.25
N GLU A 220 -15.83 -22.30 -16.39
CA GLU A 220 -16.75 -23.28 -16.99
C GLU A 220 -16.05 -24.59 -17.35
N GLN A 221 -14.80 -24.52 -17.80
CA GLN A 221 -13.97 -25.68 -18.14
C GLN A 221 -13.37 -26.37 -16.91
N GLY A 222 -13.46 -25.75 -15.73
CA GLY A 222 -12.79 -26.23 -14.52
C GLY A 222 -11.26 -26.08 -14.56
N ASP A 223 -10.73 -25.23 -15.46
CA ASP A 223 -9.30 -24.95 -15.59
C ASP A 223 -8.87 -23.90 -14.55
N ARG A 224 -8.46 -24.39 -13.38
CA ARG A 224 -8.16 -23.57 -12.22
C ARG A 224 -6.89 -22.72 -12.39
N LEU A 225 -5.90 -23.20 -13.14
CA LEU A 225 -4.67 -22.46 -13.41
C LEU A 225 -4.95 -21.28 -14.33
N ARG A 226 -5.63 -21.51 -15.46
CA ARG A 226 -6.05 -20.42 -16.37
C ARG A 226 -6.99 -19.43 -15.70
N ALA A 227 -7.86 -19.90 -14.80
CA ALA A 227 -8.69 -19.00 -14.01
C ALA A 227 -7.84 -18.07 -13.12
N GLY A 228 -6.76 -18.59 -12.52
CA GLY A 228 -5.78 -17.79 -11.79
C GLY A 228 -5.08 -16.74 -12.65
N ASP A 229 -4.71 -17.08 -13.89
CA ASP A 229 -4.09 -16.15 -14.85
C ASP A 229 -5.04 -15.04 -15.27
N ALA A 230 -6.27 -15.42 -15.63
CA ALA A 230 -7.30 -14.46 -15.99
C ALA A 230 -7.66 -13.54 -14.81
N LEU A 231 -7.74 -14.06 -13.57
CA LEU A 231 -7.96 -13.22 -12.38
C LEU A 231 -6.86 -12.15 -12.21
N ASN A 232 -5.58 -12.55 -12.34
CA ASN A 232 -4.46 -11.61 -12.25
C ASN A 232 -4.56 -10.50 -13.32
N ARG A 233 -4.90 -10.87 -14.56
CA ARG A 233 -5.03 -9.91 -15.66
C ARG A 233 -6.25 -9.00 -15.54
N VAL A 234 -7.39 -9.52 -15.09
CA VAL A 234 -8.56 -8.70 -14.74
C VAL A 234 -8.18 -7.69 -13.64
N ALA A 235 -7.50 -8.13 -12.59
CA ALA A 235 -7.07 -7.25 -11.51
C ALA A 235 -6.10 -6.18 -12.01
N ALA A 236 -5.05 -6.54 -12.76
CA ALA A 236 -4.09 -5.61 -13.36
C ALA A 236 -4.76 -4.56 -14.24
N THR A 237 -5.72 -4.97 -15.08
CA THR A 237 -6.49 -4.06 -15.95
C THR A 237 -7.34 -3.09 -15.13
N ARG A 238 -7.94 -3.57 -14.04
CA ARG A 238 -8.67 -2.71 -13.09
C ARG A 238 -7.77 -1.71 -12.37
N VAL A 239 -6.49 -2.04 -12.13
CA VAL A 239 -5.52 -1.07 -11.62
C VAL A 239 -5.31 0.09 -12.61
N GLN A 240 -5.14 -0.22 -13.91
CA GLN A 240 -4.96 0.81 -14.94
C GLN A 240 -6.20 1.70 -15.07
N LEU A 241 -7.39 1.12 -14.95
CA LEU A 241 -8.67 1.85 -14.91
C LEU A 241 -8.95 2.56 -13.57
N SER A 242 -8.00 2.56 -12.64
CA SER A 242 -8.10 3.20 -11.31
C SER A 242 -9.19 2.61 -10.39
N GLN A 243 -9.57 1.35 -10.59
CA GLN A 243 -10.58 0.63 -9.80
C GLN A 243 -9.94 -0.21 -8.68
N TYR A 244 -9.22 0.46 -7.77
CA TYR A 244 -8.33 -0.20 -6.81
C TYR A 244 -9.02 -1.17 -5.84
N GLY A 245 -10.22 -0.83 -5.36
CA GLY A 245 -10.96 -1.72 -4.43
C GLY A 245 -11.33 -3.06 -5.07
N GLN A 246 -11.76 -3.02 -6.34
CA GLN A 246 -12.09 -4.23 -7.11
C GLN A 246 -10.82 -5.03 -7.45
N ALA A 247 -9.74 -4.34 -7.83
CA ALA A 247 -8.44 -4.97 -8.09
C ALA A 247 -7.89 -5.70 -6.84
N LEU A 248 -7.92 -5.08 -5.65
CA LEU A 248 -7.49 -5.73 -4.40
C LEU A 248 -8.31 -6.99 -4.09
N ALA A 249 -9.63 -6.95 -4.28
CA ALA A 249 -10.49 -8.10 -4.04
C ALA A 249 -10.14 -9.27 -4.96
N ILE A 250 -9.93 -8.99 -6.25
CA ILE A 250 -9.62 -10.01 -7.26
C ILE A 250 -8.21 -10.55 -7.07
N TYR A 251 -7.20 -9.71 -6.78
CA TYR A 251 -5.86 -10.21 -6.48
C TYR A 251 -5.83 -11.10 -5.23
N ARG A 252 -6.59 -10.78 -4.17
CA ARG A 252 -6.69 -11.66 -3.00
C ARG A 252 -7.34 -13.01 -3.34
N GLN A 253 -8.36 -12.99 -4.21
CA GLN A 253 -8.96 -14.21 -4.73
C GLN A 253 -7.97 -15.03 -5.55
N ALA A 254 -7.19 -14.39 -6.43
CA ALA A 254 -6.15 -15.04 -7.22
C ALA A 254 -5.06 -15.65 -6.31
N LEU A 255 -4.62 -14.91 -5.29
CA LEU A 255 -3.59 -15.37 -4.36
C LEU A 255 -4.03 -16.64 -3.62
N ALA A 256 -5.24 -16.63 -3.06
CA ALA A 256 -5.80 -17.78 -2.36
C ALA A 256 -5.93 -19.00 -3.29
N LEU A 257 -6.40 -18.80 -4.52
CA LEU A 257 -6.51 -19.87 -5.51
C LEU A 257 -5.13 -20.46 -5.86
N ARG A 258 -4.13 -19.62 -6.11
CA ARG A 258 -2.80 -20.09 -6.51
C ARG A 258 -2.03 -20.74 -5.37
N GLN A 259 -2.22 -20.27 -4.14
CA GLN A 259 -1.71 -20.94 -2.94
C GLN A 259 -2.30 -22.35 -2.77
N GLU A 260 -3.59 -22.55 -3.05
CA GLU A 260 -4.20 -23.88 -3.04
C GLU A 260 -3.63 -24.80 -4.12
N LEU A 261 -3.21 -24.23 -5.26
CA LEU A 261 -2.62 -24.96 -6.37
C LEU A 261 -1.10 -25.16 -6.23
N GLU A 262 -0.47 -24.59 -5.20
CA GLU A 262 0.99 -24.55 -5.02
C GLU A 262 1.71 -23.95 -6.26
N ASP A 263 1.06 -23.01 -6.94
CA ASP A 263 1.54 -22.35 -8.15
C ASP A 263 2.47 -21.18 -7.79
N LEU A 264 3.71 -21.51 -7.42
CA LEU A 264 4.71 -20.52 -7.00
C LEU A 264 4.93 -19.39 -8.03
N PRO A 265 5.10 -19.64 -9.34
CA PRO A 265 5.24 -18.55 -10.33
C PRO A 265 4.05 -17.60 -10.30
N GLY A 266 2.84 -18.16 -10.32
CA GLY A 266 1.63 -17.35 -10.29
C GLY A 266 1.43 -16.56 -9.00
N ILE A 267 1.83 -17.13 -7.85
CA ILE A 267 1.86 -16.41 -6.55
C ILE A 267 2.74 -15.17 -6.66
N GLY A 268 3.93 -15.30 -7.26
CA GLY A 268 4.86 -14.18 -7.45
C GLY A 268 4.26 -13.03 -8.28
N VAL A 269 3.58 -13.36 -9.37
CA VAL A 269 2.86 -12.39 -10.21
C VAL A 269 1.74 -11.71 -9.42
N THR A 270 0.95 -12.48 -8.64
CA THR A 270 -0.12 -11.92 -7.82
C THR A 270 0.39 -10.98 -6.72
N LEU A 271 1.48 -11.35 -6.04
CA LEU A 271 2.12 -10.52 -5.02
C LEU A 271 2.64 -9.21 -5.62
N SER A 272 3.29 -9.28 -6.79
CA SER A 272 3.72 -8.09 -7.53
C SER A 272 2.55 -7.16 -7.87
N GLY A 273 1.41 -7.72 -8.29
CA GLY A 273 0.19 -6.97 -8.57
C GLY A 273 -0.43 -6.33 -7.32
N LEU A 274 -0.47 -7.04 -6.20
CA LEU A 274 -0.91 -6.49 -4.91
C LEU A 274 -0.03 -5.32 -4.46
N ALA A 275 1.29 -5.45 -4.63
CA ALA A 275 2.23 -4.38 -4.29
C ALA A 275 1.98 -3.10 -5.11
N ASP A 276 1.72 -3.21 -6.42
CA ASP A 276 1.36 -2.05 -7.27
C ASP A 276 0.07 -1.37 -6.78
N VAL A 277 -0.96 -2.14 -6.39
CA VAL A 277 -2.19 -1.53 -5.86
C VAL A 277 -1.95 -0.85 -4.51
N TYR A 278 -1.19 -1.48 -3.61
CA TYR A 278 -0.86 -0.87 -2.33
C TYR A 278 -0.02 0.40 -2.49
N GLU A 279 0.92 0.44 -3.44
CA GLU A 279 1.68 1.65 -3.77
C GLU A 279 0.76 2.78 -4.22
N ARG A 280 -0.16 2.50 -5.17
CA ARG A 280 -1.11 3.49 -5.71
C ARG A 280 -2.09 4.02 -4.66
N LEU A 281 -2.45 3.19 -3.68
CA LEU A 281 -3.26 3.58 -2.53
C LEU A 281 -2.47 4.33 -1.44
N GLY A 282 -1.15 4.48 -1.58
CA GLY A 282 -0.30 5.08 -0.53
C GLY A 282 -0.05 4.17 0.68
N ARG A 283 -0.35 2.87 0.57
CA ARG A 283 -0.14 1.83 1.60
C ARG A 283 1.28 1.25 1.53
N TYR A 284 2.29 2.11 1.62
CA TYR A 284 3.69 1.72 1.37
C TYR A 284 4.20 0.60 2.29
N ASP A 285 3.86 0.60 3.58
CA ASP A 285 4.31 -0.47 4.50
C ASP A 285 3.75 -1.84 4.10
N GLN A 286 2.54 -1.89 3.53
CA GLN A 286 1.96 -3.14 3.01
C GLN A 286 2.55 -3.54 1.67
N ALA A 287 2.86 -2.57 0.81
CA ALA A 287 3.56 -2.83 -0.44
C ALA A 287 4.94 -3.43 -0.15
N GLU A 288 5.71 -2.89 0.81
CA GLU A 288 7.01 -3.43 1.25
C GLU A 288 6.88 -4.87 1.77
N ALA A 289 5.88 -5.15 2.62
CA ALA A 289 5.65 -6.49 3.14
C ALA A 289 5.32 -7.51 2.03
N VAL A 290 4.41 -7.16 1.12
CA VAL A 290 4.02 -8.04 -0.01
C VAL A 290 5.17 -8.24 -1.00
N LEU A 291 6.04 -7.24 -1.18
CA LEU A 291 7.24 -7.39 -2.01
C LEU A 291 8.27 -8.32 -1.36
N ALA A 292 8.43 -8.25 -0.04
CA ALA A 292 9.27 -9.19 0.70
C ALA A 292 8.76 -10.64 0.53
N ASP A 293 7.45 -10.85 0.71
CA ASP A 293 6.81 -12.15 0.43
C ASP A 293 7.05 -12.59 -1.03
N GLY A 294 7.05 -11.65 -1.98
CA GLY A 294 7.33 -11.90 -3.39
C GLY A 294 8.76 -12.39 -3.64
N PHE A 295 9.76 -11.79 -2.98
CA PHE A 295 11.16 -12.25 -3.06
C PHE A 295 11.38 -13.58 -2.37
N ASP A 296 10.73 -13.82 -1.22
CA ASP A 296 10.79 -15.11 -0.52
C ASP A 296 10.17 -16.23 -1.39
N ASN A 297 9.04 -15.94 -2.04
CA ASN A 297 8.41 -16.86 -2.99
C ASN A 297 9.30 -17.12 -4.22
N LEU A 298 9.96 -16.10 -4.77
CA LEU A 298 10.91 -16.26 -5.87
C LEU A 298 12.12 -17.11 -5.45
N ALA A 299 12.65 -16.90 -4.24
CA ALA A 299 13.75 -17.71 -3.70
C ALA A 299 13.33 -19.18 -3.51
N ALA A 300 12.10 -19.44 -3.08
CA ALA A 300 11.54 -20.80 -3.00
C ALA A 300 11.46 -21.45 -4.40
N GLN A 301 11.03 -20.70 -5.43
CA GLN A 301 11.01 -21.22 -6.80
C GLN A 301 12.38 -21.67 -7.30
N TYR A 302 13.43 -20.91 -6.99
CA TYR A 302 14.80 -21.29 -7.30
C TYR A 302 15.26 -22.54 -6.54
N ALA A 303 14.81 -22.72 -5.29
CA ALA A 303 15.21 -23.85 -4.46
C ALA A 303 14.54 -25.17 -4.87
N GLU A 304 13.34 -25.10 -5.45
CA GLU A 304 12.58 -26.27 -5.90
C GLU A 304 12.86 -26.67 -7.36
N ASP A 305 13.79 -26.00 -8.05
CA ASP A 305 14.05 -26.14 -9.50
C ASP A 305 12.75 -26.04 -10.35
N THR A 306 11.73 -25.36 -9.81
CA THR A 306 10.44 -25.13 -10.47
C THR A 306 10.62 -24.07 -11.56
N ILE A 307 10.98 -24.50 -12.77
CA ILE A 307 11.08 -23.61 -13.92
C ILE A 307 9.68 -23.19 -14.36
N PRO A 308 9.36 -21.88 -14.43
CA PRO A 308 8.04 -21.39 -14.82
C PRO A 308 7.59 -21.98 -16.18
N LEU A 309 6.32 -22.40 -16.23
CA LEU A 309 5.74 -23.15 -17.35
C LEU A 309 5.62 -22.31 -18.64
N GLU A 310 5.29 -21.03 -18.50
CA GLU A 310 5.35 -20.04 -19.60
C GLU A 310 6.78 -19.48 -19.68
N GLY A 311 7.34 -19.22 -20.86
CA GLY A 311 8.60 -18.44 -20.99
C GLY A 311 9.93 -19.11 -20.59
N GLY A 312 9.93 -20.12 -19.71
CA GLY A 312 11.11 -20.90 -19.29
C GLY A 312 12.06 -20.10 -18.38
N VAL A 313 13.37 -20.31 -18.51
CA VAL A 313 14.42 -19.65 -17.68
C VAL A 313 14.32 -18.12 -17.68
N TYR A 314 13.77 -17.50 -18.73
CA TYR A 314 13.64 -16.05 -18.83
C TYR A 314 12.54 -15.44 -17.94
N GLU A 315 11.64 -16.26 -17.39
CA GLU A 315 10.64 -15.77 -16.44
C GLU A 315 11.25 -15.36 -15.11
N PHE A 316 12.27 -16.08 -14.63
CA PHE A 316 12.98 -15.72 -13.40
C PHE A 316 13.54 -14.29 -13.42
N PRO A 317 14.40 -13.89 -14.39
CA PRO A 317 14.87 -12.51 -14.45
C PRO A 317 13.74 -11.52 -14.74
N LYS A 318 12.69 -11.91 -15.47
CA LYS A 318 11.52 -11.03 -15.67
C LYS A 318 10.83 -10.71 -14.35
N ASP A 319 10.49 -11.74 -13.58
CA ASP A 319 9.74 -11.62 -12.33
C ASP A 319 10.59 -10.92 -11.26
N GLU A 320 11.89 -11.25 -11.17
CA GLU A 320 12.83 -10.51 -10.34
C GLU A 320 12.88 -9.03 -10.74
N GLY A 321 12.95 -8.73 -12.04
CA GLY A 321 12.94 -7.36 -12.56
C GLY A 321 11.66 -6.58 -12.20
N ILE A 322 10.49 -7.22 -12.27
CA ILE A 322 9.20 -6.62 -11.90
C ILE A 322 9.14 -6.32 -10.40
N LEU A 323 9.55 -7.28 -9.55
CA LEU A 323 9.62 -7.08 -8.10
C LEU A 323 10.58 -5.92 -7.76
N LEU A 324 11.72 -5.83 -8.43
CA LEU A 324 12.69 -4.75 -8.26
C LEU A 324 12.13 -3.39 -8.69
N ILE A 325 11.38 -3.29 -9.79
CA ILE A 325 10.71 -2.04 -10.21
C ILE A 325 9.71 -1.57 -9.15
N ASN A 326 8.88 -2.48 -8.64
CA ASN A 326 7.87 -2.13 -7.64
C ASN A 326 8.53 -1.73 -6.31
N THR A 327 9.60 -2.43 -5.94
CA THR A 327 10.45 -2.09 -4.79
C THR A 327 11.06 -0.70 -4.96
N ALA A 328 11.66 -0.42 -6.11
CA ALA A 328 12.26 0.88 -6.41
C ALA A 328 11.23 2.02 -6.33
N ARG A 329 10.01 1.78 -6.81
CA ARG A 329 8.89 2.74 -6.74
C ARG A 329 8.50 3.04 -5.30
N VAL A 330 8.33 2.02 -4.46
CA VAL A 330 7.97 2.19 -3.05
C VAL A 330 9.09 2.89 -2.28
N GLN A 331 10.35 2.48 -2.48
CA GLN A 331 11.52 3.13 -1.89
C GLN A 331 11.62 4.62 -2.28
N LEU A 332 11.37 4.96 -3.55
CA LEU A 332 11.33 6.33 -4.03
C LEU A 332 10.23 7.14 -3.30
N LYS A 333 9.02 6.58 -3.13
CA LYS A 333 7.93 7.24 -2.39
C LYS A 333 8.24 7.46 -0.92
N ARG A 334 9.07 6.59 -0.33
CA ARG A 334 9.56 6.68 1.05
C ARG A 334 10.75 7.62 1.22
N GLY A 335 11.34 8.10 0.12
CA GLY A 335 12.51 8.97 0.12
C GLY A 335 13.85 8.22 0.20
N ASN A 336 13.84 6.90 0.07
CA ASN A 336 15.01 6.02 0.10
C ASN A 336 15.69 6.02 -1.29
N LEU A 337 16.29 7.16 -1.66
CA LEU A 337 16.74 7.42 -3.04
C LEU A 337 17.90 6.51 -3.47
N ALA A 338 18.77 6.10 -2.55
CA ALA A 338 19.92 5.25 -2.87
C ALA A 338 19.46 3.81 -3.15
N GLU A 339 18.59 3.26 -2.30
CA GLU A 339 18.01 1.94 -2.46
C GLU A 339 17.11 1.87 -3.70
N ALA A 340 16.32 2.93 -3.95
CA ALA A 340 15.49 3.02 -5.15
C ALA A 340 16.32 3.00 -6.44
N ARG A 341 17.50 3.64 -6.42
CA ARG A 341 18.44 3.62 -7.55
C ARG A 341 18.97 2.22 -7.78
N ASP A 342 19.52 1.59 -6.74
CA ASP A 342 20.08 0.22 -6.80
C ASP A 342 19.05 -0.77 -7.35
N SER A 343 17.84 -0.73 -6.80
CA SER A 343 16.75 -1.62 -7.23
C SER A 343 16.39 -1.39 -8.71
N ALA A 344 16.35 -0.14 -9.19
CA ALA A 344 16.06 0.16 -10.59
C ALA A 344 17.20 -0.20 -11.55
N GLU A 345 18.47 0.00 -11.16
CA GLU A 345 19.65 -0.43 -11.93
C GLU A 345 19.69 -1.96 -12.04
N ARG A 346 19.50 -2.68 -10.92
CA ARG A 346 19.38 -4.15 -10.92
C ARG A 346 18.22 -4.64 -11.76
N ALA A 347 17.07 -3.95 -11.74
CA ALA A 347 15.95 -4.32 -12.60
C ALA A 347 16.34 -4.27 -14.09
N LEU A 348 17.07 -3.23 -14.52
CA LEU A 348 17.58 -3.14 -15.90
C LEU A 348 18.50 -4.31 -16.24
N GLU A 349 19.44 -4.66 -15.35
CA GLU A 349 20.33 -5.81 -15.54
C GLU A 349 19.52 -7.10 -15.75
N ARG A 350 18.42 -7.29 -15.01
CA ARG A 350 17.55 -8.46 -15.20
C ARG A 350 16.83 -8.43 -16.53
N PHE A 351 16.27 -7.29 -16.94
CA PHE A 351 15.62 -7.17 -18.25
C PHE A 351 16.60 -7.27 -19.43
N GLU A 352 17.88 -6.98 -19.25
CA GLU A 352 18.92 -7.19 -20.26
C GLU A 352 19.16 -8.67 -20.57
N LEU A 353 18.88 -9.57 -19.60
CA LEU A 353 18.97 -11.02 -19.82
C LEU A 353 17.85 -11.56 -20.72
N LEU A 354 16.76 -10.80 -20.94
CA LEU A 354 15.65 -11.22 -21.78
C LEU A 354 15.97 -10.99 -23.27
N PRO A 355 15.54 -11.89 -24.17
CA PRO A 355 15.67 -11.68 -25.62
C PRO A 355 14.96 -10.40 -26.11
N GLU A 356 15.40 -9.87 -27.25
CA GLU A 356 14.70 -8.77 -27.91
C GLU A 356 13.26 -9.17 -28.27
N GLY A 357 12.31 -8.26 -28.04
CA GLY A 357 10.88 -8.51 -28.27
C GLY A 357 10.20 -9.41 -27.22
N TYR A 358 10.89 -9.84 -26.16
CA TYR A 358 10.27 -10.62 -25.09
C TYR A 358 9.17 -9.81 -24.37
N THR A 359 7.99 -10.41 -24.20
CA THR A 359 6.84 -9.76 -23.56
C THR A 359 7.20 -9.25 -22.16
N GLY A 360 6.96 -7.96 -21.93
CA GLY A 360 7.27 -7.29 -20.65
C GLY A 360 8.67 -6.70 -20.55
N LYS A 361 9.65 -7.08 -21.40
CA LYS A 361 11.01 -6.49 -21.39
C LYS A 361 10.97 -4.99 -21.60
N ALA A 362 10.34 -4.53 -22.68
CA ALA A 362 10.26 -3.10 -23.02
C ALA A 362 9.55 -2.29 -21.94
N LEU A 363 8.41 -2.79 -21.43
CA LEU A 363 7.67 -2.11 -20.35
C LEU A 363 8.50 -2.01 -19.06
N GLY A 364 9.20 -3.10 -18.70
CA GLY A 364 10.06 -3.17 -17.54
C GLY A 364 11.23 -2.19 -17.65
N GLN A 365 11.95 -2.21 -18.77
CA GLN A 365 13.05 -1.28 -19.01
C GLN A 365 12.57 0.18 -19.00
N ARG A 366 11.45 0.49 -19.67
CA ARG A 366 10.83 1.82 -19.63
C ARG A 366 10.52 2.25 -18.19
N ALA A 367 9.94 1.37 -17.38
CA ALA A 367 9.61 1.65 -15.98
C ALA A 367 10.87 1.92 -15.15
N ALA A 368 11.92 1.11 -15.31
CA ALA A 368 13.17 1.28 -14.60
C ALA A 368 13.86 2.61 -14.98
N TRP A 369 13.93 2.95 -16.28
CA TRP A 369 14.44 4.25 -16.73
C TRP A 369 13.62 5.43 -16.20
N GLU A 370 12.28 5.32 -16.17
CA GLU A 370 11.41 6.33 -15.56
C GLU A 370 11.75 6.53 -14.07
N ILE A 371 11.92 5.44 -13.31
CA ILE A 371 12.25 5.49 -11.88
C ILE A 371 13.64 6.10 -11.67
N LEU A 372 14.65 5.71 -12.47
CA LEU A 372 15.98 6.31 -12.42
C LEU A 372 15.94 7.81 -12.70
N GLY A 373 15.16 8.24 -13.69
CA GLY A 373 14.94 9.65 -13.97
C GLY A 373 14.33 10.39 -12.77
N ASN A 374 13.36 9.78 -12.09
CA ASN A 374 12.77 10.35 -10.88
C ASN A 374 13.78 10.45 -9.74
N VAL A 375 14.58 9.41 -9.50
CA VAL A 375 15.64 9.42 -8.47
C VAL A 375 16.66 10.52 -8.75
N GLN A 376 17.13 10.62 -9.99
CA GLN A 376 18.09 11.65 -10.41
C GLN A 376 17.49 13.05 -10.27
N LEU A 377 16.21 13.23 -10.59
CA LEU A 377 15.51 14.50 -10.38
C LEU A 377 15.42 14.89 -8.90
N GLU A 378 15.19 13.93 -7.99
CA GLU A 378 15.25 14.19 -6.54
C GLU A 378 16.67 14.50 -6.04
N GLN A 379 17.69 13.89 -6.64
CA GLN A 379 19.09 14.18 -6.35
C GLN A 379 19.59 15.49 -6.98
N GLY A 380 18.77 16.21 -7.74
CA GLY A 380 19.15 17.43 -8.46
C GLY A 380 20.02 17.20 -9.70
N GLN A 381 20.20 15.95 -10.12
CA GLN A 381 20.96 15.49 -11.28
C GLN A 381 20.15 15.65 -12.58
N ARG A 382 19.85 16.92 -12.93
CA ARG A 382 18.93 17.24 -14.03
C ARG A 382 19.34 16.69 -15.41
N PRO A 383 20.61 16.79 -15.86
CA PRO A 383 20.99 16.26 -17.16
C PRO A 383 20.82 14.75 -17.26
N GLN A 384 21.17 14.01 -16.19
CA GLN A 384 20.96 12.57 -16.14
C GLN A 384 19.46 12.25 -16.16
N ALA A 385 18.64 12.98 -15.40
CA ALA A 385 17.19 12.76 -15.35
C ALA A 385 16.55 12.92 -16.74
N ILE A 386 16.95 13.95 -17.50
CA ILE A 386 16.48 14.14 -18.88
C ILE A 386 16.84 12.95 -19.75
N ALA A 387 18.11 12.52 -19.74
CA ALA A 387 18.56 11.37 -20.53
C ALA A 387 17.78 10.09 -20.19
N SER A 388 17.53 9.83 -18.91
CA SER A 388 16.74 8.68 -18.46
C SER A 388 15.28 8.76 -18.93
N TYR A 389 14.66 9.94 -18.88
CA TYR A 389 13.29 10.12 -19.39
C TYR A 389 13.22 10.03 -20.92
N GLU A 390 14.20 10.55 -21.65
CA GLU A 390 14.27 10.41 -23.12
C GLU A 390 14.43 8.95 -23.52
N GLN A 391 15.24 8.17 -22.79
CA GLN A 391 15.38 6.73 -22.99
C GLN A 391 14.05 6.00 -22.73
N ALA A 392 13.37 6.32 -21.62
CA ALA A 392 12.05 5.76 -21.32
C ALA A 392 11.01 6.11 -22.40
N LEU A 393 10.99 7.36 -22.89
CA LEU A 393 10.07 7.79 -23.94
C LEU A 393 10.35 7.07 -25.26
N ALA A 394 11.63 6.94 -25.64
CA ALA A 394 12.02 6.24 -26.87
C ALA A 394 11.57 4.77 -26.86
N ILE A 395 11.69 4.09 -25.72
CA ILE A 395 11.18 2.72 -25.56
C ILE A 395 9.65 2.71 -25.70
N ALA A 396 8.94 3.64 -25.06
CA ALA A 396 7.49 3.70 -25.14
C ALA A 396 6.99 3.99 -26.57
N ASP A 397 7.65 4.90 -27.30
CA ASP A 397 7.35 5.23 -28.69
C ASP A 397 7.59 4.04 -29.64
N ALA A 398 8.71 3.34 -29.47
CA ALA A 398 9.05 2.18 -30.30
C ALA A 398 8.06 1.01 -30.15
N ASN A 399 7.36 0.93 -29.00
CA ASN A 399 6.44 -0.16 -28.67
C ASN A 399 4.96 0.25 -28.69
N GLY A 400 4.65 1.52 -28.99
CA GLY A 400 3.27 2.01 -28.98
C GLY A 400 2.63 2.09 -27.59
N ASP A 401 3.42 2.11 -26.51
CA ASP A 401 2.97 2.15 -25.12
C ASP A 401 2.42 3.54 -24.75
N ARG A 402 1.15 3.79 -25.08
CA ARG A 402 0.47 5.08 -24.83
C ARG A 402 0.40 5.44 -23.34
N ALA A 403 0.16 4.45 -22.49
CA ALA A 403 0.11 4.65 -21.04
C ALA A 403 1.49 5.07 -20.50
N GLY A 404 2.54 4.39 -20.93
CA GLY A 404 3.93 4.72 -20.62
C GLY A 404 4.35 6.09 -21.14
N GLN A 405 3.97 6.47 -22.38
CA GLN A 405 4.18 7.82 -22.91
C GLN A 405 3.56 8.89 -21.98
N GLY A 406 2.30 8.69 -21.59
CA GLY A 406 1.59 9.60 -20.68
C GLY A 406 2.30 9.76 -19.33
N LEU A 407 2.80 8.66 -18.75
CA LEU A 407 3.58 8.69 -17.51
C LEU A 407 4.88 9.49 -17.67
N VAL A 408 5.64 9.24 -18.73
CA VAL A 408 6.93 9.91 -18.97
C VAL A 408 6.74 11.41 -19.23
N TYR A 409 5.73 11.81 -20.00
CA TYR A 409 5.39 13.23 -20.17
C TYR A 409 5.04 13.92 -18.85
N ALA A 410 4.30 13.24 -17.95
CA ALA A 410 4.03 13.78 -16.63
C ALA A 410 5.32 13.96 -15.79
N ARG A 411 6.31 13.06 -15.94
CA ARG A 411 7.62 13.20 -15.27
C ARG A 411 8.43 14.37 -15.84
N LEU A 412 8.45 14.52 -17.17
CA LEU A 412 9.07 15.66 -17.83
C LEU A 412 8.41 16.98 -17.41
N GLY A 413 7.08 17.02 -17.32
CA GLY A 413 6.34 18.16 -16.79
C GLY A 413 6.81 18.58 -15.39
N ARG A 414 7.01 17.59 -14.50
CA ARG A 414 7.54 17.81 -13.14
C ARG A 414 8.98 18.32 -13.13
N LEU A 415 9.81 17.83 -14.04
CA LEU A 415 11.18 18.31 -14.22
C LEU A 415 11.20 19.79 -14.64
N TYR A 416 10.35 20.17 -15.61
CA TYR A 416 10.21 21.56 -16.06
C TYR A 416 9.61 22.46 -14.99
N GLU A 417 8.62 21.98 -14.24
CA GLU A 417 8.01 22.67 -13.09
C GLU A 417 9.08 23.00 -12.03
N ARG A 418 9.90 22.02 -11.62
CA ARG A 418 11.02 22.25 -10.68
C ARG A 418 12.09 23.20 -11.21
N SER A 419 12.17 23.34 -12.54
CA SER A 419 13.07 24.27 -13.21
C SER A 419 12.43 25.64 -13.45
N GLN A 420 11.19 25.85 -13.00
CA GLN A 420 10.38 27.06 -13.23
C GLN A 420 10.17 27.38 -14.73
N LEU A 421 10.26 26.36 -15.58
CA LEU A 421 10.01 26.44 -17.02
C LEU A 421 8.53 26.19 -17.29
N TRP A 422 7.68 27.10 -16.82
CA TRP A 422 6.24 26.90 -16.69
C TRP A 422 5.54 26.54 -18.00
N ALA A 423 5.93 27.16 -19.13
CA ALA A 423 5.33 26.87 -20.43
C ALA A 423 5.61 25.43 -20.89
N GLN A 424 6.84 24.94 -20.69
CA GLN A 424 7.21 23.57 -21.01
C GLN A 424 6.56 22.57 -20.06
N ALA A 425 6.44 22.93 -18.78
CA ALA A 425 5.74 22.12 -17.79
C ALA A 425 4.26 21.92 -18.17
N LEU A 426 3.55 23.01 -18.47
CA LEU A 426 2.15 22.96 -18.89
C LEU A 426 1.96 22.14 -20.17
N ALA A 427 2.77 22.39 -21.20
CA ALA A 427 2.68 21.63 -22.45
C ALA A 427 2.90 20.12 -22.23
N ALA A 428 3.87 19.74 -21.40
CA ALA A 428 4.11 18.34 -21.06
C ALA A 428 2.97 17.72 -20.24
N TYR A 429 2.41 18.45 -19.26
CA TYR A 429 1.26 17.96 -18.50
C TYR A 429 -0.02 17.87 -19.33
N GLU A 430 -0.26 18.80 -20.26
CA GLU A 430 -1.40 18.76 -21.18
C GLU A 430 -1.29 17.55 -22.14
N GLN A 431 -0.08 17.27 -22.63
CA GLN A 431 0.19 16.06 -23.44
C GLN A 431 -0.05 14.78 -22.64
N ALA A 432 0.45 14.73 -21.39
CA ALA A 432 0.22 13.60 -20.48
C ALA A 432 -1.27 13.38 -20.22
N LEU A 433 -2.02 14.44 -19.93
CA LEU A 433 -3.46 14.40 -19.68
C LEU A 433 -4.24 13.89 -20.89
N GLY A 434 -3.85 14.30 -22.10
CA GLY A 434 -4.46 13.80 -23.34
C GLY A 434 -4.34 12.29 -23.47
N LEU A 435 -3.12 11.76 -23.32
CA LEU A 435 -2.83 10.33 -23.39
C LEU A 435 -3.53 9.54 -22.27
N GLN A 436 -3.54 10.07 -21.05
CA GLN A 436 -4.19 9.42 -19.90
C GLN A 436 -5.71 9.33 -20.07
N ARG A 437 -6.34 10.37 -20.66
CA ARG A 437 -7.77 10.32 -21.01
C ARG A 437 -8.06 9.34 -22.15
N GLU A 438 -7.16 9.25 -23.13
CA GLU A 438 -7.28 8.30 -24.25
C GLU A 438 -7.31 6.84 -23.76
N VAL A 439 -6.38 6.48 -22.87
CA VAL A 439 -6.31 5.10 -22.33
C VAL A 439 -7.27 4.85 -21.16
N GLY A 440 -7.90 5.89 -20.61
CA GLY A 440 -8.80 5.77 -19.45
C GLY A 440 -8.09 5.67 -18.09
N ASP A 441 -6.84 6.11 -17.98
CA ASP A 441 -6.11 6.21 -16.71
C ASP A 441 -6.53 7.47 -15.94
N ARG A 442 -7.59 7.31 -15.16
CA ARG A 442 -8.25 8.40 -14.45
C ARG A 442 -7.38 8.98 -13.36
N ALA A 443 -6.69 8.13 -12.59
CA ALA A 443 -5.85 8.60 -11.50
C ALA A 443 -4.69 9.47 -12.00
N ASN A 444 -3.98 9.04 -13.05
CA ASN A 444 -2.90 9.87 -13.57
C ASN A 444 -3.42 11.13 -14.28
N ALA A 445 -4.60 11.10 -14.91
CA ALA A 445 -5.25 12.32 -15.39
C ALA A 445 -5.52 13.33 -14.26
N GLY A 446 -5.98 12.86 -13.10
CA GLY A 446 -6.13 13.68 -11.90
C GLY A 446 -4.81 14.28 -11.43
N VAL A 447 -3.69 13.52 -11.49
CA VAL A 447 -2.36 14.03 -11.15
C VAL A 447 -1.96 15.15 -12.10
N ALA A 448 -2.10 14.95 -13.42
CA ALA A 448 -1.75 15.95 -14.42
C ALA A 448 -2.57 17.23 -14.25
N LEU A 449 -3.89 17.13 -14.06
CA LEU A 449 -4.78 18.26 -13.77
C LEU A 449 -4.38 19.00 -12.49
N SER A 450 -4.07 18.28 -11.41
CA SER A 450 -3.59 18.89 -10.17
C SER A 450 -2.31 19.68 -10.40
N ARG A 451 -1.36 19.12 -11.16
CA ARG A 451 -0.08 19.79 -11.48
C ARG A 451 -0.27 21.02 -12.37
N ILE A 452 -1.13 20.94 -13.38
CA ILE A 452 -1.51 22.11 -14.20
C ILE A 452 -2.04 23.23 -13.31
N GLY A 453 -2.96 22.93 -12.40
CA GLY A 453 -3.49 23.89 -11.44
C GLY A 453 -2.41 24.52 -10.54
N THR A 454 -1.51 23.71 -9.98
CA THR A 454 -0.40 24.20 -9.16
C THR A 454 0.57 25.09 -9.96
N VAL A 455 0.89 24.73 -11.22
CA VAL A 455 1.74 25.56 -12.08
C VAL A 455 1.08 26.90 -12.40
N ARG A 456 -0.23 26.91 -12.70
CA ARG A 456 -0.99 28.16 -12.92
C ARG A 456 -0.95 29.08 -11.70
N LEU A 457 -1.08 28.52 -10.49
CA LEU A 457 -0.92 29.28 -9.25
C LEU A 457 0.49 29.85 -9.08
N ALA A 458 1.52 29.06 -9.39
CA ALA A 458 2.90 29.53 -9.34
C ALA A 458 3.18 30.66 -10.34
N GLN A 459 2.44 30.73 -11.45
CA GLN A 459 2.46 31.83 -12.41
C GLN A 459 1.66 33.07 -11.95
N GLY A 460 0.93 32.99 -10.83
CA GLY A 460 0.03 34.04 -10.35
C GLY A 460 -1.35 34.06 -11.03
N ASP A 461 -1.67 33.06 -11.84
CA ASP A 461 -2.96 32.93 -12.55
C ASP A 461 -3.91 32.02 -11.77
N ALA A 462 -4.46 32.56 -10.68
CA ALA A 462 -5.35 31.82 -9.80
C ALA A 462 -6.68 31.42 -10.47
N GLU A 463 -7.17 32.22 -11.41
CA GLU A 463 -8.42 31.94 -12.14
C GLU A 463 -8.25 30.72 -13.05
N ALA A 464 -7.17 30.67 -13.83
CA ALA A 464 -6.89 29.52 -14.71
C ALA A 464 -6.61 28.23 -13.93
N ALA A 465 -6.25 28.31 -12.65
CA ALA A 465 -6.04 27.14 -11.81
C ALA A 465 -7.35 26.47 -11.36
N LEU A 466 -8.47 27.19 -11.29
CA LEU A 466 -9.71 26.70 -10.67
C LEU A 466 -10.30 25.47 -11.39
N ALA A 467 -10.44 25.54 -12.72
CA ALA A 467 -11.04 24.46 -13.50
C ALA A 467 -10.28 23.13 -13.39
N PRO A 468 -8.96 23.07 -13.66
CA PRO A 468 -8.23 21.81 -13.56
C PRO A 468 -8.20 21.26 -12.13
N LEU A 469 -8.09 22.11 -11.11
CA LEU A 469 -8.11 21.66 -9.70
C LEU A 469 -9.47 21.07 -9.29
N ARG A 470 -10.58 21.68 -9.72
CA ARG A 470 -11.93 21.15 -9.47
C ARG A 470 -12.15 19.82 -10.17
N GLU A 471 -11.68 19.69 -11.41
CA GLU A 471 -11.77 18.43 -12.16
C GLU A 471 -10.93 17.33 -11.49
N ALA A 472 -9.71 17.63 -11.05
CA ALA A 472 -8.88 16.70 -10.31
C ALA A 472 -9.54 16.21 -9.01
N ILE A 473 -10.14 17.12 -8.22
CA ILE A 473 -10.89 16.74 -7.00
C ILE A 473 -12.07 15.82 -7.33
N ALA A 474 -12.80 16.09 -8.41
CA ALA A 474 -13.91 15.22 -8.82
C ALA A 474 -13.43 13.81 -9.17
N ILE A 475 -12.28 13.69 -9.84
CA ILE A 475 -11.63 12.40 -10.10
C ILE A 475 -11.26 11.72 -8.78
N TRP A 476 -10.57 12.41 -7.88
CA TRP A 476 -10.13 11.86 -6.58
C TRP A 476 -11.27 11.29 -5.76
N GLU A 477 -12.41 11.99 -5.73
CA GLU A 477 -13.57 11.52 -5.00
C GLU A 477 -14.20 10.29 -5.63
N ASP A 478 -14.19 10.18 -6.96
CA ASP A 478 -14.75 9.02 -7.67
C ASP A 478 -13.86 7.76 -7.58
N LEU A 479 -12.60 7.89 -7.14
CA LEU A 479 -11.74 6.72 -6.86
C LEU A 479 -12.02 6.07 -5.50
N ARG A 480 -12.78 6.74 -4.61
CA ARG A 480 -13.02 6.31 -3.23
C ARG A 480 -14.08 5.21 -3.05
N PRO A 481 -15.18 5.14 -3.83
CA PRO A 481 -16.20 4.13 -3.65
C PRO A 481 -15.63 2.70 -3.71
N GLY A 482 -16.13 1.82 -2.83
CA GLY A 482 -15.68 0.42 -2.74
C GLY A 482 -14.36 0.20 -1.99
N LEU A 483 -13.63 1.25 -1.60
CA LEU A 483 -12.45 1.13 -0.75
C LEU A 483 -12.80 0.91 0.73
N SER A 484 -11.91 0.24 1.47
CA SER A 484 -12.00 0.16 2.92
C SER A 484 -11.73 1.52 3.57
N ASP A 485 -12.14 1.72 4.83
CA ASP A 485 -11.87 2.96 5.58
C ASP A 485 -10.37 3.31 5.59
N ALA A 486 -9.51 2.31 5.85
CA ALA A 486 -8.07 2.49 5.87
C ALA A 486 -7.48 2.86 4.48
N ASP A 487 -8.01 2.26 3.41
CA ASP A 487 -7.56 2.56 2.04
C ASP A 487 -8.01 3.94 1.59
N LYS A 488 -9.19 4.40 2.00
CA LYS A 488 -9.66 5.77 1.75
C LYS A 488 -8.78 6.81 2.44
N VAL A 489 -8.39 6.56 3.69
CA VAL A 489 -7.47 7.43 4.42
C VAL A 489 -6.12 7.50 3.71
N ALA A 490 -5.53 6.35 3.37
CA ALA A 490 -4.22 6.30 2.73
C ALA A 490 -4.22 6.96 1.33
N LEU A 491 -5.24 6.70 0.51
CA LEU A 491 -5.36 7.29 -0.82
C LEU A 491 -5.53 8.81 -0.74
N PHE A 492 -6.27 9.30 0.24
CA PHE A 492 -6.48 10.74 0.41
C PHE A 492 -5.17 11.49 0.70
N GLU A 493 -4.23 10.89 1.45
CA GLU A 493 -2.91 11.48 1.71
C GLU A 493 -2.14 11.79 0.42
N THR A 494 -2.32 10.98 -0.63
CA THR A 494 -1.63 11.20 -1.90
C THR A 494 -2.25 12.33 -2.74
N GLN A 495 -3.39 12.88 -2.32
CA GLN A 495 -4.24 13.81 -3.08
C GLN A 495 -4.40 15.17 -2.40
N LEU A 496 -3.94 15.32 -1.15
CA LEU A 496 -4.16 16.52 -0.32
C LEU A 496 -3.73 17.83 -0.99
N GLN A 497 -2.61 17.81 -1.73
CA GLN A 497 -2.07 18.98 -2.43
C GLN A 497 -3.08 19.62 -3.40
N THR A 498 -3.97 18.84 -4.01
CA THR A 498 -4.99 19.38 -4.93
C THR A 498 -5.99 20.27 -4.19
N TYR A 499 -6.45 19.83 -3.01
CA TYR A 499 -7.38 20.59 -2.16
C TYR A 499 -6.71 21.85 -1.60
N GLU A 500 -5.46 21.77 -1.18
CA GLU A 500 -4.67 22.91 -0.72
C GLU A 500 -4.44 23.94 -1.83
N SER A 501 -4.11 23.48 -3.03
CA SER A 501 -3.94 24.35 -4.20
C SER A 501 -5.24 25.07 -4.55
N LEU A 502 -6.39 24.38 -4.51
CA LEU A 502 -7.67 25.02 -4.79
C LEU A 502 -8.04 26.04 -3.70
N GLN A 503 -7.73 25.76 -2.44
CA GLN A 503 -7.87 26.75 -1.36
C GLN A 503 -7.02 27.99 -1.64
N ALA A 504 -5.74 27.83 -1.99
CA ALA A 504 -4.85 28.94 -2.31
C ALA A 504 -5.38 29.78 -3.49
N ALA A 505 -5.87 29.13 -4.55
CA ALA A 505 -6.48 29.79 -5.70
C ALA A 505 -7.70 30.64 -5.30
N LEU A 506 -8.62 30.05 -4.53
CA LEU A 506 -9.84 30.72 -4.09
C LEU A 506 -9.54 31.89 -3.14
N VAL A 507 -8.58 31.74 -2.24
CA VAL A 507 -8.13 32.84 -1.35
C VAL A 507 -7.50 33.97 -2.16
N ALA A 508 -6.66 33.67 -3.16
CA ALA A 508 -6.06 34.68 -4.03
C ALA A 508 -7.11 35.47 -4.84
N LEU A 509 -8.27 34.86 -5.12
CA LEU A 509 -9.42 35.48 -5.79
C LEU A 509 -10.43 36.09 -4.81
N GLU A 510 -10.09 36.21 -3.52
CA GLU A 510 -10.96 36.72 -2.45
C GLU A 510 -12.26 35.93 -2.25
N GLN A 511 -12.34 34.69 -2.76
CA GLN A 511 -13.49 33.78 -2.60
C GLN A 511 -13.39 33.00 -1.28
N VAL A 512 -13.41 33.72 -0.16
CA VAL A 512 -13.14 33.20 1.19
C VAL A 512 -14.07 32.05 1.60
N GLU A 513 -15.35 32.13 1.27
CA GLU A 513 -16.35 31.12 1.64
C GLU A 513 -16.16 29.82 0.83
N ALA A 514 -15.92 29.93 -0.48
CA ALA A 514 -15.63 28.76 -1.32
C ALA A 514 -14.30 28.08 -0.91
N ALA A 515 -13.31 28.87 -0.48
CA ALA A 515 -12.07 28.32 0.07
C ALA A 515 -12.33 27.52 1.35
N LEU A 516 -13.21 28.00 2.24
CA LEU A 516 -13.62 27.27 3.46
C LEU A 516 -14.33 25.95 3.12
N GLU A 517 -15.27 25.97 2.16
CA GLU A 517 -15.95 24.75 1.68
C GLU A 517 -14.95 23.74 1.12
N THR A 518 -13.99 24.20 0.31
CA THR A 518 -12.92 23.35 -0.23
C THR A 518 -12.05 22.76 0.88
N SER A 519 -11.76 23.57 1.89
CA SER A 519 -11.00 23.18 3.06
C SER A 519 -11.70 22.06 3.84
N GLU A 520 -13.01 22.17 4.08
CA GLU A 520 -13.80 21.11 4.73
C GLU A 520 -14.00 19.87 3.85
N ARG A 521 -14.12 20.04 2.53
CA ARG A 521 -14.21 18.92 1.59
C ARG A 521 -12.97 18.02 1.65
N GLY A 522 -11.80 18.60 1.93
CA GLY A 522 -10.53 17.91 2.14
C GLY A 522 -10.24 17.47 3.58
N ARG A 523 -11.23 17.33 4.47
CA ARG A 523 -11.01 16.93 5.87
C ARG A 523 -11.88 15.76 6.30
N ALA A 524 -11.28 14.84 7.07
CA ALA A 524 -12.00 13.78 7.79
C ALA A 524 -13.01 13.03 6.90
N ARG A 525 -12.73 12.94 5.59
CA ARG A 525 -13.68 12.50 4.58
C ARG A 525 -14.02 11.02 4.73
N ALA A 526 -13.03 10.18 5.03
CA ALA A 526 -13.31 8.76 5.27
C ALA A 526 -14.09 8.59 6.59
N PHE A 527 -13.72 9.36 7.62
CA PHE A 527 -14.42 9.35 8.89
C PHE A 527 -15.87 9.83 8.80
N VAL A 528 -16.15 10.90 8.04
CA VAL A 528 -17.50 11.40 7.77
C VAL A 528 -18.34 10.32 7.10
N GLU A 529 -17.81 9.66 6.06
CA GLU A 529 -18.50 8.57 5.35
C GLU A 529 -18.80 7.41 6.29
N LEU A 530 -17.85 7.03 7.15
CA LEU A 530 -18.02 5.97 8.15
C LEU A 530 -19.15 6.32 9.15
N LEU A 531 -19.14 7.55 9.70
CA LEU A 531 -20.15 8.01 10.65
C LEU A 531 -21.53 8.09 10.00
N ALA A 532 -21.63 8.63 8.80
CA ALA A 532 -22.88 8.74 8.05
C ALA A 532 -23.47 7.36 7.74
N SER A 533 -22.63 6.41 7.33
CA SER A 533 -23.03 5.03 7.05
C SER A 533 -23.59 4.34 8.30
N ARG A 534 -22.91 4.49 9.45
CA ARG A 534 -23.35 3.91 10.72
C ARG A 534 -24.62 4.57 11.25
N LEU A 535 -24.75 5.88 11.08
CA LEU A 535 -25.97 6.61 11.42
C LEU A 535 -27.16 6.13 10.58
N ASN A 536 -26.98 6.01 9.27
CA ASN A 536 -28.01 5.53 8.36
C ASN A 536 -28.42 4.08 8.66
N ALA A 537 -27.45 3.19 8.88
CA ALA A 537 -27.72 1.78 9.25
C ALA A 537 -28.49 1.64 10.58
N ARG A 538 -28.48 2.67 11.44
CA ARG A 538 -29.25 2.70 12.70
C ARG A 538 -30.66 3.27 12.54
N THR A 539 -30.93 4.00 11.45
CA THR A 539 -32.18 4.75 11.25
C THR A 539 -33.02 4.26 10.08
N SER A 540 -32.45 3.51 9.13
CA SER A 540 -33.14 2.99 7.94
C SER A 540 -32.83 1.50 7.69
N ASP A 541 -33.82 0.75 7.20
CA ASP A 541 -33.68 -0.67 6.80
C ASP A 541 -33.03 -0.86 5.42
N THR A 542 -32.66 0.23 4.73
CA THR A 542 -32.10 0.22 3.37
C THR A 542 -30.60 0.49 3.41
N ALA A 543 -29.81 -0.59 3.45
CA ALA A 543 -28.35 -0.57 3.60
C ALA A 543 -27.56 -0.28 2.29
N THR A 544 -28.19 0.22 1.22
CA THR A 544 -27.61 0.18 -0.14
C THR A 544 -27.22 1.54 -0.73
N GLN A 545 -27.19 2.63 0.05
CA GLN A 545 -26.73 3.93 -0.45
C GLN A 545 -25.22 4.12 -0.27
N ASP A 546 -24.55 4.70 -1.27
CA ASP A 546 -23.13 5.00 -1.22
C ASP A 546 -22.84 5.98 -0.05
N PRO A 547 -21.91 5.66 0.86
CA PRO A 547 -21.49 6.55 1.95
C PRO A 547 -21.19 8.00 1.55
N ALA A 548 -20.64 8.22 0.35
CA ALA A 548 -20.36 9.57 -0.14
C ALA A 548 -21.65 10.38 -0.39
N THR A 549 -22.72 9.71 -0.85
CA THR A 549 -24.04 10.32 -1.06
C THR A 549 -24.79 10.60 0.23
N LEU A 550 -24.53 9.83 1.29
CA LEU A 550 -25.16 10.01 2.60
C LEU A 550 -24.68 11.27 3.33
N ALA A 551 -23.47 11.74 3.05
CA ALA A 551 -22.91 12.92 3.67
C ALA A 551 -22.08 13.73 2.66
N PRO A 552 -22.71 14.46 1.73
CA PRO A 552 -21.97 15.31 0.79
C PRO A 552 -21.11 16.36 1.54
N PRO A 553 -20.01 16.86 0.95
CA PRO A 553 -19.21 17.92 1.56
C PRO A 553 -20.07 19.14 1.95
N PRO A 554 -19.83 19.78 3.10
CA PRO A 554 -20.72 20.82 3.61
C PRO A 554 -20.57 22.12 2.82
N THR A 555 -21.70 22.71 2.46
CA THR A 555 -21.81 24.07 1.92
C THR A 555 -21.63 25.13 3.00
N ILE A 556 -21.38 26.37 2.62
CA ILE A 556 -21.26 27.49 3.56
C ILE A 556 -22.56 27.72 4.36
N ALA A 557 -23.72 27.44 3.75
CA ALA A 557 -25.01 27.51 4.41
C ALA A 557 -25.10 26.46 5.54
N GLU A 558 -24.60 25.25 5.30
CA GLU A 558 -24.53 24.19 6.30
C GLU A 558 -23.50 24.50 7.39
N ILE A 559 -22.31 25.00 7.04
CA ILE A 559 -21.30 25.43 8.01
C ILE A 559 -21.86 26.50 8.95
N ARG A 560 -22.54 27.52 8.42
CA ARG A 560 -23.23 28.56 9.20
C ARG A 560 -24.35 27.98 10.08
N ARG A 561 -25.10 27.01 9.57
CA ARG A 561 -26.13 26.30 10.35
C ARG A 561 -25.50 25.54 11.51
N ILE A 562 -24.38 24.85 11.30
CA ILE A 562 -23.68 24.08 12.32
C ILE A 562 -23.14 25.01 13.41
N ALA A 563 -22.52 26.14 13.06
CA ALA A 563 -22.07 27.13 14.05
C ALA A 563 -23.23 27.67 14.92
N ARG A 564 -24.40 27.92 14.30
CA ARG A 564 -25.64 28.30 15.01
C ARG A 564 -26.14 27.22 15.95
N GLU A 565 -26.25 25.98 15.48
CA GLU A 565 -26.76 24.85 16.27
C GLU A 565 -25.85 24.53 17.46
N GLN A 566 -24.54 24.69 17.29
CA GLN A 566 -23.55 24.51 18.33
C GLN A 566 -23.48 25.71 19.30
N GLN A 567 -24.08 26.85 18.94
CA GLN A 567 -23.97 28.12 19.66
C GLN A 567 -22.51 28.46 20.00
N ALA A 568 -21.59 28.20 19.06
CA ALA A 568 -20.16 28.27 19.28
C ALA A 568 -19.43 28.96 18.13
N THR A 569 -18.33 29.64 18.45
CA THR A 569 -17.40 30.15 17.43
C THR A 569 -16.52 29.01 16.95
N LEU A 570 -16.58 28.67 15.67
CA LEU A 570 -15.74 27.65 15.05
C LEU A 570 -14.44 28.30 14.57
N VAL A 571 -13.30 27.68 14.88
CA VAL A 571 -11.98 28.13 14.43
C VAL A 571 -11.32 26.99 13.66
N GLN A 572 -11.26 27.11 12.34
CA GLN A 572 -10.74 26.08 11.47
C GLN A 572 -9.37 26.47 10.91
N TYR A 573 -8.40 25.59 11.11
CA TYR A 573 -7.02 25.76 10.64
C TYR A 573 -6.78 24.98 9.35
N SER A 574 -6.20 25.61 8.32
CA SER A 574 -5.67 24.91 7.14
C SER A 574 -4.24 25.32 6.86
N ILE A 575 -3.34 24.34 6.82
CA ILE A 575 -1.94 24.45 6.44
C ILE A 575 -1.88 24.34 4.92
N VAL A 576 -1.42 25.41 4.27
CA VAL A 576 -1.28 25.48 2.81
C VAL A 576 0.15 25.94 2.51
N GLY A 577 1.03 24.96 2.31
CA GLY A 577 2.48 25.20 2.28
C GLY A 577 2.98 25.83 3.58
N ALA A 578 3.63 27.00 3.49
CA ALA A 578 4.14 27.74 4.66
C ALA A 578 3.08 28.66 5.31
N GLN A 579 1.90 28.79 4.71
CA GLN A 579 0.82 29.64 5.21
C GLN A 579 -0.14 28.81 6.08
N LEU A 580 -0.73 29.47 7.06
CA LEU A 580 -1.83 28.96 7.86
C LEU A 580 -3.04 29.86 7.63
N TYR A 581 -4.08 29.28 7.04
CA TYR A 581 -5.40 29.88 6.92
C TYR A 581 -6.20 29.56 8.17
N ILE A 582 -6.78 30.60 8.78
CA ILE A 582 -7.58 30.51 10.00
C ILE A 582 -8.95 31.11 9.70
N TRP A 583 -9.95 30.25 9.52
CA TRP A 583 -11.33 30.69 9.40
C TRP A 583 -11.97 30.75 10.77
N VAL A 584 -12.62 31.87 11.06
CA VAL A 584 -13.48 32.06 12.22
C VAL A 584 -14.91 32.15 11.73
N VAL A 585 -15.76 31.20 12.16
CA VAL A 585 -17.20 31.18 11.89
C VAL A 585 -17.93 31.46 13.19
N GLN A 586 -18.58 32.61 13.29
CA GLN A 586 -19.32 33.00 14.48
C GLN A 586 -20.72 32.37 14.51
N PRO A 587 -21.35 32.26 15.70
CA PRO A 587 -22.70 31.71 15.85
C PRO A 587 -23.76 32.48 15.07
N ASP A 588 -23.55 33.75 14.72
CA ASP A 588 -24.48 34.53 13.88
C ASP A 588 -24.36 34.20 12.38
N GLY A 589 -23.35 33.42 12.00
CA GLY A 589 -23.04 33.02 10.63
C GLY A 589 -22.02 33.92 9.92
N TRP A 590 -21.39 34.87 10.62
CA TRP A 590 -20.29 35.64 10.06
C TRP A 590 -19.05 34.77 9.87
N VAL A 591 -18.38 34.91 8.73
CA VAL A 591 -17.21 34.10 8.33
C VAL A 591 -16.07 35.05 8.01
N LYS A 592 -14.93 34.86 8.68
CA LYS A 592 -13.74 35.66 8.45
C LYS A 592 -12.50 34.80 8.33
N LEU A 593 -11.69 35.07 7.31
CA LEU A 593 -10.36 34.48 7.13
C LEU A 593 -9.28 35.41 7.68
N ARG A 594 -8.30 34.79 8.34
CA ARG A 594 -6.99 35.35 8.69
C ARG A 594 -5.92 34.43 8.14
N THR A 595 -4.80 35.02 7.74
CA THR A 595 -3.65 34.28 7.22
C THR A 595 -2.43 34.65 8.04
N THR A 596 -1.64 33.66 8.41
CA THR A 596 -0.37 33.83 9.12
C THR A 596 0.66 32.83 8.58
N SER A 597 1.90 32.93 9.06
CA SER A 597 2.97 31.99 8.73
C SER A 597 3.88 31.77 9.93
N LEU A 598 4.70 30.72 9.90
CA LEU A 598 5.67 30.43 10.96
C LEU A 598 6.68 31.56 11.19
N SER A 599 6.89 32.45 10.20
CA SER A 599 7.73 33.63 10.36
C SER A 599 7.18 34.61 11.41
N ALA A 600 5.87 34.59 11.68
CA ALA A 600 5.25 35.38 12.75
C ALA A 600 5.61 34.84 14.15
N ALA A 601 6.13 33.61 14.26
CA ALA A 601 6.52 32.97 15.52
C ALA A 601 7.92 33.39 16.02
N VAL A 602 8.55 34.42 15.45
CA VAL A 602 9.92 34.82 15.84
C VAL A 602 9.86 35.67 17.11
N SER A 603 10.41 35.15 18.21
CA SER A 603 10.73 35.92 19.42
C SER A 603 12.22 36.31 19.46
N GLU A 604 12.57 37.37 20.20
CA GLU A 604 13.95 37.83 20.37
C GLU A 604 14.89 36.67 20.75
N GLY A 605 15.89 36.40 19.89
CA GLY A 605 16.92 35.39 20.14
C GLY A 605 16.57 33.94 19.77
N THR A 606 15.42 33.67 19.14
CA THR A 606 15.02 32.32 18.71
C THR A 606 14.60 32.27 17.24
N ALA A 607 15.18 31.36 16.46
CA ALA A 607 14.80 31.13 15.06
C ALA A 607 13.36 30.60 14.95
N ALA A 608 12.64 30.96 13.88
CA ALA A 608 11.32 30.40 13.53
C ALA A 608 11.36 28.86 13.49
N PRO A 609 10.26 28.16 13.84
CA PRO A 609 10.17 26.72 13.61
C PRO A 609 10.27 26.45 12.10
N ALA A 610 10.90 25.34 11.72
CA ALA A 610 11.02 24.90 10.34
C ALA A 610 9.66 24.53 9.74
N ASP A 611 8.77 23.93 10.53
CA ASP A 611 7.40 23.60 10.14
C ASP A 611 6.42 23.63 11.34
N TRP A 612 5.14 23.39 11.05
CA TRP A 612 4.06 23.38 12.06
C TRP A 612 4.19 22.23 13.07
N THR A 613 4.79 21.11 12.65
CA THR A 613 5.05 19.96 13.52
C THR A 613 6.10 20.32 14.57
N GLU A 614 7.18 20.99 14.16
CA GLU A 614 8.21 21.47 15.08
C GLU A 614 7.64 22.45 16.12
N LEU A 615 6.76 23.37 15.71
CA LEU A 615 6.08 24.29 16.65
C LEU A 615 5.32 23.50 17.73
N VAL A 616 4.53 22.51 17.32
CA VAL A 616 3.74 21.67 18.24
C VAL A 616 4.66 20.85 19.16
N VAL A 617 5.65 20.16 18.58
CA VAL A 617 6.58 19.30 19.32
C VAL A 617 7.39 20.11 20.33
N ALA A 618 7.93 21.27 19.94
CA ALA A 618 8.66 22.16 20.82
C ALA A 618 7.78 22.67 21.97
N THR A 619 6.53 23.06 21.66
CA THR A 619 5.56 23.50 22.67
C THR A 619 5.29 22.38 23.68
N ARG A 620 4.95 21.17 23.21
CA ARG A 620 4.68 20.01 24.08
C ARG A 620 5.89 19.60 24.90
N ARG A 621 7.08 19.54 24.30
CA ARG A 621 8.33 19.19 24.99
C ARG A 621 8.65 20.21 26.09
N SER A 622 8.36 21.49 25.86
CA SER A 622 8.58 22.53 26.88
C SER A 622 7.74 22.32 28.15
N LEU A 623 6.55 21.72 28.03
CA LEU A 623 5.68 21.39 29.16
C LEU A 623 6.23 20.24 30.02
N GLN A 624 7.11 19.40 29.48
CA GLN A 624 7.72 18.29 30.22
C GLN A 624 8.90 18.73 31.09
N VAL A 625 9.39 19.96 30.90
CA VAL A 625 10.51 20.51 31.67
C VAL A 625 9.97 21.16 32.96
N ARG A 626 10.64 20.94 34.09
CA ARG A 626 10.23 21.50 35.40
C ARG A 626 10.17 23.03 35.48
N ARG A 627 10.76 23.75 34.51
CA ARG A 627 10.91 25.22 34.55
C ARG A 627 9.75 25.89 33.83
N LEU A 628 8.76 26.36 34.60
CA LEU A 628 7.57 27.06 34.10
C LEU A 628 7.90 28.18 33.07
N ARG A 629 8.93 28.99 33.35
CA ARG A 629 9.34 30.08 32.44
C ARG A 629 9.71 29.62 31.02
N GLN A 630 10.26 28.41 30.87
CA GLN A 630 10.61 27.88 29.55
C GLN A 630 9.36 27.42 28.79
N ALA A 631 8.40 26.82 29.50
CA ALA A 631 7.10 26.50 28.95
C ALA A 631 6.35 27.77 28.49
N ASP A 632 6.34 28.82 29.33
CA ASP A 632 5.67 30.08 29.04
C ASP A 632 6.17 30.75 27.75
N VAL A 633 7.46 30.64 27.44
CA VAL A 633 8.03 31.19 26.19
C VAL A 633 7.45 30.47 24.98
N GLN A 634 7.41 29.14 24.98
CA GLN A 634 6.86 28.38 23.84
C GLN A 634 5.34 28.51 23.75
N LEU A 635 4.63 28.59 24.88
CA LEU A 635 3.18 28.81 24.90
C LEU A 635 2.79 30.18 24.34
N ARG A 636 3.53 31.24 24.68
CA ARG A 636 3.33 32.57 24.08
C ARG A 636 3.65 32.57 22.59
N ARG A 637 4.71 31.88 22.19
CA ARG A 637 5.10 31.74 20.79
C ARG A 637 4.01 31.07 19.95
N ALA A 638 3.45 29.97 20.46
CA ALA A 638 2.34 29.29 19.78
C ALA A 638 1.07 30.16 19.77
N HIS A 639 0.75 30.88 20.85
CA HIS A 639 -0.36 31.82 20.90
C HIS A 639 -0.23 32.93 19.84
N GLN A 640 0.97 33.49 19.67
CA GLN A 640 1.25 34.56 18.72
C GLN A 640 0.92 34.19 17.27
N VAL A 641 1.06 32.92 16.92
CA VAL A 641 0.75 32.45 15.56
C VAL A 641 -0.68 31.96 15.46
N LEU A 642 -1.18 31.24 16.47
CA LEU A 642 -2.45 30.52 16.36
C LEU A 642 -3.66 31.34 16.81
N ILE A 643 -3.47 32.28 17.74
CA ILE A 643 -4.56 32.99 18.42
C ILE A 643 -4.49 34.50 18.19
N ASP A 644 -3.32 35.16 18.30
CA ASP A 644 -3.22 36.61 18.11
C ASP A 644 -3.85 37.10 16.79
N PRO A 645 -3.72 36.41 15.63
CA PRO A 645 -4.32 36.87 14.38
C PRO A 645 -5.85 36.88 14.37
N ILE A 646 -6.49 36.16 15.30
CA ILE A 646 -7.94 36.01 15.40
C ILE A 646 -8.50 36.48 16.74
N ALA A 647 -7.68 37.02 17.64
CA ALA A 647 -8.07 37.31 19.02
C ALA A 647 -9.26 38.28 19.11
N GLU A 648 -9.36 39.22 18.17
CA GLU A 648 -10.47 40.16 18.06
C GLU A 648 -11.78 39.56 17.53
N LEU A 649 -11.71 38.35 16.96
CA LEU A 649 -12.84 37.62 16.38
C LEU A 649 -13.42 36.58 17.37
N LEU A 650 -12.67 36.25 18.42
CA LEU A 650 -13.07 35.32 19.48
C LEU A 650 -14.08 35.99 20.43
N PRO A 651 -14.99 35.21 21.05
CA PRO A 651 -16.04 35.76 21.91
C PRO A 651 -15.46 36.39 23.18
N ALA A 652 -15.98 37.54 23.59
CA ALA A 652 -15.51 38.23 24.80
C ALA A 652 -15.96 37.56 26.11
N GLU A 653 -17.03 36.76 26.09
CA GLU A 653 -17.56 36.10 27.28
C GLU A 653 -16.73 34.84 27.65
N PRO A 654 -16.21 34.74 28.89
CA PRO A 654 -15.37 33.62 29.33
C PRO A 654 -15.98 32.22 29.18
N THR A 655 -17.31 32.14 29.23
CA THR A 655 -18.09 30.91 29.17
C THR A 655 -18.57 30.59 27.76
N ALA A 656 -18.33 31.47 26.77
CA ALA A 656 -18.68 31.19 25.39
C ALA A 656 -17.79 30.09 24.80
N ARG A 657 -18.40 29.23 23.98
CA ARG A 657 -17.76 28.08 23.37
C ARG A 657 -16.92 28.48 22.17
N VAL A 658 -15.66 28.02 22.15
CA VAL A 658 -14.78 28.06 20.97
C VAL A 658 -14.42 26.62 20.61
N ILE A 659 -14.74 26.23 19.38
CA ILE A 659 -14.46 24.88 18.86
C ILE A 659 -13.34 25.01 17.84
N PHE A 660 -12.18 24.43 18.15
CA PHE A 660 -11.07 24.35 17.22
C PHE A 660 -11.23 23.15 16.29
N ILE A 661 -10.96 23.35 15.00
CA ILE A 661 -10.85 22.31 13.98
C ILE A 661 -9.40 22.32 13.48
N PRO A 662 -8.49 21.59 14.16
CA PRO A 662 -7.07 21.57 13.83
C PRO A 662 -6.78 20.81 12.53
N GLN A 663 -5.58 20.97 11.99
CA GLN A 663 -5.05 20.12 10.92
C GLN A 663 -3.63 19.65 11.26
N GLY A 664 -3.31 18.41 10.88
CA GLY A 664 -1.98 17.85 11.08
C GLY A 664 -1.58 17.84 12.56
N ALA A 665 -0.34 18.21 12.85
CA ALA A 665 0.19 18.22 14.22
C ALA A 665 -0.59 19.15 15.18
N LEU A 666 -1.38 20.12 14.68
CA LEU A 666 -2.16 21.01 15.54
C LEU A 666 -3.23 20.28 16.37
N PHE A 667 -3.62 19.05 16.03
CA PHE A 667 -4.46 18.20 16.89
C PHE A 667 -3.83 17.95 18.28
N LEU A 668 -2.51 18.02 18.37
CA LEU A 668 -1.75 17.80 19.60
C LEU A 668 -1.40 19.10 20.33
N MET A 669 -1.89 20.25 19.86
CA MET A 669 -1.62 21.56 20.44
C MET A 669 -2.41 21.76 21.74
N PRO A 670 -1.77 22.12 22.87
CA PRO A 670 -2.45 22.42 24.13
C PRO A 670 -3.11 23.82 24.10
N PHE A 671 -4.16 24.00 23.30
CA PHE A 671 -4.92 25.26 23.22
C PHE A 671 -5.26 25.87 24.59
N PRO A 672 -5.74 25.09 25.60
CA PRO A 672 -6.03 25.64 26.93
C PRO A 672 -4.85 26.34 27.62
N ALA A 673 -3.61 25.92 27.34
CA ALA A 673 -2.41 26.45 27.96
C ALA A 673 -1.77 27.62 27.20
N LEU A 674 -2.20 27.91 25.97
CA LEU A 674 -1.63 29.02 25.19
C LEU A 674 -1.78 30.34 25.94
N GLN A 675 -0.72 31.15 25.94
CA GLN A 675 -0.63 32.37 26.75
C GLN A 675 -0.55 33.61 25.86
N ASP A 676 -1.33 34.64 26.19
CA ASP A 676 -1.16 35.94 25.54
C ASP A 676 0.09 36.69 26.06
N ALA A 677 0.32 37.89 25.53
CA ALA A 677 1.44 38.75 25.93
C ALA A 677 1.39 39.17 27.42
N ASP A 678 0.20 39.20 28.03
CA ASP A 678 0.00 39.50 29.46
C ASP A 678 0.22 38.26 30.35
N GLY A 679 0.43 37.07 29.76
CA GLY A 679 0.57 35.80 30.47
C GLY A 679 -0.76 35.16 30.89
N ARG A 680 -1.91 35.64 30.37
CA ARG A 680 -3.21 35.01 30.59
C ARG A 680 -3.36 33.80 29.69
N VAL A 681 -3.84 32.70 30.25
CA VAL A 681 -4.00 31.44 29.52
C VAL A 681 -5.36 31.41 28.82
N LEU A 682 -5.43 30.75 27.66
CA LEU A 682 -6.64 30.75 26.83
C LEU A 682 -7.86 30.14 27.53
N VAL A 683 -7.66 29.14 28.40
CA VAL A 683 -8.76 28.53 29.19
C VAL A 683 -9.42 29.50 30.18
N GLU A 684 -8.78 30.61 30.56
CA GLU A 684 -9.43 31.67 31.36
C GLU A 684 -10.45 32.48 30.54
N LYS A 685 -10.33 32.45 29.20
CA LYS A 685 -11.07 33.32 28.30
C LYS A 685 -12.21 32.62 27.57
N HIS A 686 -12.17 31.30 27.42
CA HIS A 686 -13.17 30.57 26.64
C HIS A 686 -13.34 29.12 27.14
N ALA A 687 -14.54 28.58 26.96
CA ALA A 687 -14.77 27.13 27.06
C ALA A 687 -14.36 26.46 25.74
N LEU A 688 -13.38 25.55 25.79
CA LEU A 688 -12.69 25.04 24.60
C LEU A 688 -13.07 23.59 24.27
N LEU A 689 -13.28 23.32 22.99
CA LEU A 689 -13.43 21.98 22.43
C LEU A 689 -12.61 21.83 21.16
N THR A 690 -12.46 20.59 20.71
CA THR A 690 -11.89 20.26 19.40
C THR A 690 -12.82 19.36 18.59
N ALA A 691 -12.75 19.45 17.26
CA ALA A 691 -13.43 18.53 16.35
C ALA A 691 -12.51 18.18 15.16
N PRO A 692 -12.58 16.94 14.62
CA PRO A 692 -11.81 16.56 13.43
C PRO A 692 -12.20 17.35 12.17
N SER A 693 -13.50 17.66 12.03
CA SER A 693 -14.03 18.55 11.00
C SER A 693 -15.37 19.13 11.48
N ILE A 694 -15.85 20.19 10.82
CA ILE A 694 -17.17 20.78 11.08
C ILE A 694 -18.26 19.76 10.74
N GLN A 695 -18.06 18.94 9.71
CA GLN A 695 -19.02 17.90 9.34
C GLN A 695 -19.05 16.74 10.35
N VAL A 696 -17.91 16.31 10.90
CA VAL A 696 -17.89 15.32 12.00
C VAL A 696 -18.67 15.84 13.20
N LEU A 697 -18.48 17.12 13.56
CA LEU A 697 -19.23 17.78 14.63
C LEU A 697 -20.76 17.74 14.36
N ALA A 698 -21.18 18.03 13.14
CA ALA A 698 -22.60 17.94 12.77
C ALA A 698 -23.15 16.52 12.89
N LEU A 699 -22.37 15.50 12.49
CA LEU A 699 -22.78 14.10 12.59
C LEU A 699 -22.84 13.64 14.06
N THR A 700 -21.89 14.02 14.91
CA THR A 700 -21.95 13.73 16.36
C THR A 700 -23.15 14.40 17.02
N HIS A 701 -23.51 15.61 16.59
CA HIS A 701 -24.74 16.27 17.02
C HIS A 701 -25.99 15.47 16.64
N GLN A 702 -26.05 14.98 15.39
CA GLN A 702 -27.15 14.14 14.93
C GLN A 702 -27.23 12.80 15.68
N GLN A 703 -26.08 12.17 15.98
CA GLN A 703 -26.02 10.96 16.82
C GLN A 703 -26.68 11.21 18.18
N ARG A 704 -26.35 12.32 18.83
CA ARG A 704 -26.95 12.73 20.10
C ARG A 704 -28.45 12.97 19.96
N GLN A 705 -28.88 13.76 18.98
CA GLN A 705 -30.31 14.05 18.77
C GLN A 705 -31.14 12.78 18.51
N ALA A 706 -30.61 11.82 17.76
CA ALA A 706 -31.28 10.55 17.50
C ALA A 706 -31.48 9.72 18.79
N ARG A 707 -30.56 9.86 19.76
CA ARG A 707 -30.63 9.17 21.06
C ARG A 707 -31.59 9.81 22.05
N ARG A 708 -31.72 11.14 22.08
CA ARG A 708 -32.73 11.85 22.91
C ARG A 708 -34.14 11.29 22.74
N ARG A 709 -34.42 10.68 21.60
CA ARG A 709 -35.74 10.11 21.25
C ARG A 709 -35.98 8.71 21.86
N ARG A 710 -34.99 8.07 22.49
CA ARG A 710 -35.14 6.75 23.13
C ARG A 710 -35.48 6.86 24.62
N PRO A 711 -36.29 5.94 25.19
CA PRO A 711 -36.58 5.93 26.63
C PRO A 711 -35.28 5.74 27.44
N LYS A 712 -35.13 6.47 28.56
CA LYS A 712 -34.01 6.28 29.49
C LYS A 712 -34.03 4.83 30.02
N ALA A 713 -33.11 3.99 29.56
CA ALA A 713 -32.84 2.69 30.17
C ALA A 713 -31.81 2.86 31.31
N ALA A 714 -31.99 2.13 32.40
CA ALA A 714 -31.08 2.12 33.54
C ALA A 714 -29.76 1.39 33.18
N GLY A 715 -28.63 2.01 33.50
CA GLY A 715 -27.26 1.60 33.12
C GLY A 715 -26.28 2.77 33.26
N GLU A 716 -26.31 3.42 34.43
CA GLU A 716 -26.01 4.86 34.60
C GLU A 716 -24.55 5.26 34.31
N VAL A 717 -23.55 4.55 34.83
CA VAL A 717 -22.13 4.92 34.63
C VAL A 717 -21.27 3.65 34.70
N LEU A 718 -20.32 3.50 33.78
CA LEU A 718 -19.24 2.52 33.86
C LEU A 718 -17.98 3.23 34.34
N LEU A 719 -17.52 2.88 35.54
CA LEU A 719 -16.31 3.42 36.12
C LEU A 719 -15.26 2.32 36.28
N VAL A 720 -14.06 2.56 35.77
CA VAL A 720 -12.92 1.65 35.88
C VAL A 720 -11.73 2.42 36.41
N GLY A 721 -11.04 1.86 37.41
CA GLY A 721 -9.83 2.44 37.99
C GLY A 721 -8.80 1.40 38.33
N ASN A 722 -7.54 1.66 37.99
CA ASN A 722 -6.40 0.80 38.35
C ASN A 722 -6.66 -0.72 38.21
N PRO A 723 -6.94 -1.23 36.99
CA PRO A 723 -7.02 -2.66 36.76
C PRO A 723 -5.75 -3.38 37.21
N ALA A 724 -5.85 -4.69 37.46
CA ALA A 724 -4.68 -5.54 37.63
C ALA A 724 -3.91 -5.54 36.30
N MET A 725 -2.82 -4.77 36.24
CA MET A 725 -2.19 -4.44 34.97
C MET A 725 -1.76 -5.69 34.18
N PRO A 726 -1.90 -5.69 32.85
CA PRO A 726 -1.42 -6.78 32.01
C PRO A 726 0.10 -6.67 31.81
N ALA A 727 0.69 -7.77 31.33
CA ALA A 727 2.08 -7.77 30.86
C ALA A 727 2.10 -7.58 29.34
N LEU A 728 2.89 -6.62 28.85
CA LEU A 728 3.01 -6.35 27.42
C LEU A 728 4.07 -7.24 26.78
N PRO A 729 3.82 -7.83 25.59
CA PRO A 729 4.84 -8.59 24.87
C PRO A 729 6.04 -7.70 24.54
N ALA A 730 7.27 -8.17 24.85
CA ALA A 730 8.46 -7.42 24.45
C ALA A 730 8.64 -7.43 22.92
N PRO A 731 9.17 -6.34 22.32
CA PRO A 731 9.45 -6.27 20.89
C PRO A 731 10.38 -7.37 20.37
N ASP A 732 11.23 -7.93 21.23
CA ASP A 732 12.20 -8.98 20.89
C ASP A 732 11.70 -10.42 21.16
N GLY A 733 10.43 -10.56 21.59
CA GLY A 733 9.79 -11.84 21.86
C GLY A 733 10.28 -12.57 23.12
N ARG A 734 11.10 -11.95 23.99
CA ARG A 734 11.76 -12.67 25.09
C ARG A 734 11.02 -12.63 26.43
N VAL A 735 10.68 -11.43 26.95
CA VAL A 735 10.08 -11.29 28.30
C VAL A 735 9.01 -10.20 28.31
N ALA A 736 7.78 -10.53 28.69
CA ALA A 736 6.71 -9.56 28.80
C ALA A 736 6.98 -8.53 29.92
N GLN A 737 6.82 -7.23 29.63
CA GLN A 737 7.02 -6.16 30.60
C GLN A 737 5.69 -5.88 31.34
N GLN A 738 5.69 -6.09 32.66
CA GLN A 738 4.56 -5.78 33.51
C GLN A 738 4.35 -4.26 33.60
N LEU A 739 3.15 -3.78 33.26
CA LEU A 739 2.80 -2.38 33.43
C LEU A 739 2.66 -2.04 34.93
N ALA A 740 3.07 -0.81 35.29
CA ALA A 740 3.03 -0.34 36.67
C ALA A 740 1.59 -0.05 37.13
N ALA A 741 1.26 -0.43 38.37
CA ALA A 741 0.00 -0.06 38.99
C ALA A 741 -0.13 1.47 39.15
N LEU A 742 -1.37 1.97 39.13
CA LEU A 742 -1.72 3.40 39.19
C LEU A 742 -2.62 3.69 40.41
N PRO A 743 -2.05 3.85 41.62
CA PRO A 743 -2.86 4.09 42.82
C PRO A 743 -3.71 5.37 42.76
N GLY A 744 -3.28 6.42 42.05
CA GLY A 744 -4.08 7.62 41.85
C GLY A 744 -5.30 7.37 40.99
N ALA A 745 -5.19 6.55 39.92
CA ALA A 745 -6.34 6.10 39.13
C ALA A 745 -7.36 5.29 39.97
N GLU A 746 -6.90 4.52 40.96
CA GLU A 746 -7.79 3.85 41.91
C GLU A 746 -8.54 4.85 42.79
N LEU A 747 -7.82 5.85 43.31
CA LEU A 747 -8.40 6.92 44.13
C LEU A 747 -9.39 7.78 43.33
N GLU A 748 -9.05 8.11 42.09
CA GLU A 748 -9.89 8.83 41.13
C GLU A 748 -11.22 8.10 40.93
N ALA A 749 -11.16 6.81 40.56
CA ALA A 749 -12.35 6.01 40.36
C ALA A 749 -13.19 5.86 41.64
N LYS A 750 -12.57 5.65 42.81
CA LYS A 750 -13.31 5.60 44.09
C LYS A 750 -14.01 6.92 44.40
N THR A 751 -13.31 8.04 44.22
CA THR A 751 -13.83 9.38 44.55
C THR A 751 -14.98 9.78 43.62
N ILE A 752 -14.84 9.52 42.32
CA ILE A 752 -15.92 9.75 41.35
C ILE A 752 -17.08 8.78 41.61
N GLY A 753 -16.80 7.53 41.96
CA GLY A 753 -17.82 6.54 42.34
C GLY A 753 -18.66 6.98 43.54
N GLU A 754 -18.02 7.53 44.58
CA GLU A 754 -18.72 8.13 45.72
C GLU A 754 -19.59 9.33 45.33
N LEU A 755 -19.08 10.20 44.44
CA LEU A 755 -19.80 11.38 43.95
C LEU A 755 -21.06 11.01 43.15
N LEU A 756 -21.00 9.92 42.38
CA LEU A 756 -22.07 9.46 41.50
C LEU A 756 -22.92 8.32 42.08
N ALA A 757 -22.60 7.85 43.29
CA ALA A 757 -23.18 6.65 43.90
C ALA A 757 -23.08 5.38 43.02
N VAL A 758 -21.93 5.18 42.37
CA VAL A 758 -21.64 4.04 41.48
C VAL A 758 -20.38 3.32 41.94
N GLU A 759 -20.42 1.99 42.00
CA GLU A 759 -19.28 1.16 42.37
C GLU A 759 -18.30 0.98 41.19
N PRO A 760 -17.02 1.34 41.33
CA PRO A 760 -16.03 1.18 40.27
C PRO A 760 -15.54 -0.27 40.14
N LEU A 761 -15.18 -0.67 38.92
CA LEU A 761 -14.40 -1.90 38.67
C LEU A 761 -12.92 -1.63 38.92
N LEU A 762 -12.30 -2.41 39.80
CA LEU A 762 -10.91 -2.24 40.22
C LEU A 762 -10.12 -3.55 40.14
N GLY A 763 -8.79 -3.46 40.08
CA GLY A 763 -7.91 -4.62 40.22
C GLY A 763 -8.26 -5.76 39.27
N THR A 764 -8.32 -6.99 39.79
CA THR A 764 -8.59 -8.20 38.99
C THR A 764 -10.01 -8.31 38.47
N GLU A 765 -10.95 -7.49 38.95
CA GLU A 765 -12.34 -7.49 38.48
C GLU A 765 -12.53 -6.66 37.21
N ALA A 766 -11.65 -5.70 36.97
CA ALA A 766 -11.64 -4.81 35.80
C ALA A 766 -11.09 -5.50 34.54
N THR A 767 -11.62 -6.68 34.23
CA THR A 767 -11.22 -7.46 33.04
C THR A 767 -11.80 -6.87 31.75
N GLU A 768 -11.16 -7.18 30.62
CA GLU A 768 -11.67 -6.78 29.31
C GLU A 768 -13.08 -7.33 29.09
N ALA A 769 -13.31 -8.60 29.41
CA ALA A 769 -14.64 -9.21 29.31
C ALA A 769 -15.69 -8.52 30.19
N ALA A 770 -15.36 -8.17 31.44
CA ALA A 770 -16.29 -7.49 32.34
C ALA A 770 -16.66 -6.08 31.85
N ILE A 771 -15.68 -5.38 31.27
CA ILE A 771 -15.86 -4.04 30.71
C ILE A 771 -16.64 -4.09 29.40
N ALA A 772 -16.25 -4.98 28.47
CA ALA A 772 -16.94 -5.19 27.20
C ALA A 772 -18.43 -5.52 27.39
N ALA A 773 -18.78 -6.30 28.41
CA ALA A 773 -20.17 -6.63 28.75
C ALA A 773 -21.01 -5.40 29.17
N ARG A 774 -20.38 -4.35 29.71
CA ARG A 774 -21.05 -3.13 30.20
C ARG A 774 -20.97 -1.95 29.23
N LEU A 775 -19.94 -1.91 28.36
CA LEU A 775 -19.70 -0.81 27.42
C LEU A 775 -20.92 -0.45 26.56
N GLY A 776 -21.64 -1.45 26.04
CA GLY A 776 -22.80 -1.23 25.17
C GLY A 776 -24.04 -0.66 25.88
N GLN A 777 -24.09 -0.70 27.21
CA GLN A 777 -25.22 -0.27 28.04
C GLN A 777 -24.96 1.05 28.77
N ALA A 778 -23.68 1.40 28.99
CA ALA A 778 -23.29 2.58 29.75
C ALA A 778 -23.66 3.90 29.02
N ARG A 779 -24.21 4.87 29.77
CA ARG A 779 -24.38 6.26 29.28
C ARG A 779 -23.13 7.10 29.49
N TRP A 780 -22.38 6.85 30.55
CA TRP A 780 -21.12 7.51 30.85
C TRP A 780 -20.07 6.45 31.08
N ILE A 781 -18.91 6.58 30.45
CA ILE A 781 -17.81 5.64 30.59
C ILE A 781 -16.59 6.42 31.06
N HIS A 782 -15.98 5.99 32.15
CA HIS A 782 -14.76 6.54 32.70
C HIS A 782 -13.73 5.43 32.87
N LEU A 783 -12.60 5.56 32.16
CA LEU A 783 -11.53 4.58 32.16
C LEU A 783 -10.24 5.24 32.69
N ALA A 784 -9.95 5.03 33.98
CA ALA A 784 -8.72 5.47 34.63
C ALA A 784 -7.70 4.32 34.67
N THR A 785 -6.83 4.27 33.67
CA THR A 785 -5.84 3.19 33.47
C THR A 785 -4.73 3.65 32.50
N HIS A 786 -3.83 2.75 32.08
CA HIS A 786 -2.87 3.05 31.02
C HIS A 786 -3.55 3.11 29.65
N GLY A 787 -3.27 4.18 28.92
CA GLY A 787 -3.48 4.28 27.48
C GLY A 787 -2.16 3.97 26.80
N LEU A 788 -2.21 3.07 25.83
CA LEU A 788 -1.02 2.57 25.14
C LEU A 788 -1.07 3.03 23.69
N LEU A 789 0.04 3.59 23.21
CA LEU A 789 0.14 4.06 21.82
C LEU A 789 1.48 3.63 21.24
N ASP A 790 2.57 4.21 21.72
CA ASP A 790 3.93 3.94 21.25
C ASP A 790 4.41 2.56 21.75
N GLU A 791 3.96 2.17 22.95
CA GLU A 791 4.34 0.94 23.64
C GLU A 791 3.86 -0.34 22.95
N ILE A 792 2.91 -0.23 22.02
CA ILE A 792 2.28 -1.35 21.31
C ILE A 792 2.46 -1.24 19.80
N GLN A 793 3.27 -0.30 19.31
CA GLN A 793 3.45 -0.06 17.88
C GLN A 793 4.03 -1.29 17.17
N HIS A 794 4.88 -2.08 17.86
CA HIS A 794 5.45 -3.32 17.34
C HIS A 794 4.44 -4.47 17.21
N LEU A 795 3.24 -4.35 17.78
CA LEU A 795 2.19 -5.37 17.67
C LEU A 795 1.48 -5.33 16.30
N GLY A 796 1.83 -4.39 15.42
CA GLY A 796 1.30 -4.35 14.04
C GLY A 796 -0.21 -4.07 13.98
N LEU A 797 -0.77 -3.40 14.99
CA LEU A 797 -2.19 -3.09 15.05
C LEU A 797 -2.62 -2.22 13.86
N ALA A 798 -3.76 -2.55 13.26
CA ALA A 798 -4.30 -1.82 12.12
C ALA A 798 -4.67 -0.35 12.47
N ILE A 799 -5.17 -0.14 13.70
CA ILE A 799 -5.43 1.19 14.26
C ILE A 799 -4.62 1.30 15.55
N PRO A 800 -3.74 2.31 15.68
CA PRO A 800 -2.91 2.45 16.86
C PRO A 800 -3.75 2.87 18.07
N GLY A 801 -3.41 2.34 19.25
CA GLY A 801 -4.07 2.67 20.50
C GLY A 801 -4.73 1.46 21.16
N ALA A 802 -4.50 1.29 22.47
CA ALA A 802 -5.22 0.34 23.31
C ALA A 802 -5.39 0.87 24.73
N ILE A 803 -6.32 0.29 25.47
CA ILE A 803 -6.58 0.56 26.89
C ILE A 803 -6.21 -0.69 27.67
N ALA A 804 -5.31 -0.55 28.65
CA ALA A 804 -4.85 -1.66 29.47
C ALA A 804 -5.88 -2.01 30.56
N LEU A 805 -6.27 -3.28 30.62
CA LEU A 805 -7.29 -3.86 31.50
C LEU A 805 -6.75 -5.14 32.16
N ALA A 806 -7.52 -5.71 33.09
CA ALA A 806 -7.09 -6.92 33.77
C ALA A 806 -7.16 -8.15 32.83
N PRO A 807 -6.09 -8.95 32.70
CA PRO A 807 -6.12 -10.18 31.92
C PRO A 807 -6.90 -11.26 32.66
N ASN A 808 -7.54 -12.17 31.91
CA ASN A 808 -8.26 -13.30 32.50
C ASN A 808 -7.39 -14.57 32.55
N GLN A 809 -7.38 -15.25 33.70
CA GLN A 809 -6.52 -16.41 33.98
C GLN A 809 -6.85 -17.67 33.17
N SER A 810 -7.90 -17.66 32.34
CA SER A 810 -8.37 -18.83 31.57
C SER A 810 -7.89 -18.89 30.10
N PHE A 811 -6.95 -18.04 29.70
CA PHE A 811 -6.58 -17.87 28.28
C PHE A 811 -5.52 -18.88 27.78
N SER A 812 -5.71 -19.36 26.55
CA SER A 812 -4.81 -20.20 25.76
C SER A 812 -4.49 -19.49 24.44
N VAL A 813 -3.21 -19.49 24.06
CA VAL A 813 -2.58 -18.77 22.92
C VAL A 813 -3.13 -19.18 21.52
N ALA A 814 -4.06 -20.13 21.45
CA ALA A 814 -4.46 -20.77 20.20
C ALA A 814 -5.60 -20.07 19.41
N ASN A 815 -6.24 -18.99 19.90
CA ASN A 815 -7.34 -18.34 19.17
C ASN A 815 -7.38 -16.79 19.34
N PRO A 816 -6.82 -16.01 18.39
CA PRO A 816 -6.54 -14.58 18.56
C PRO A 816 -7.71 -13.61 18.29
N ARG A 817 -8.90 -14.07 17.86
CA ARG A 817 -10.00 -13.15 17.47
C ARG A 817 -10.94 -12.70 18.61
N ARG A 818 -10.72 -13.20 19.83
CA ARG A 818 -11.38 -12.77 21.08
C ARG A 818 -10.50 -13.20 22.27
N ALA A 819 -9.31 -12.64 22.34
CA ALA A 819 -8.42 -12.88 23.46
C ALA A 819 -8.76 -11.86 24.55
N ASP A 820 -9.16 -12.30 25.74
CA ASP A 820 -9.20 -11.46 26.96
C ASP A 820 -7.75 -11.27 27.43
N ASP A 821 -6.93 -10.67 26.56
CA ASP A 821 -5.48 -10.48 26.72
C ASP A 821 -5.16 -9.28 27.62
N GLY A 822 -6.21 -8.57 28.06
CA GLY A 822 -6.13 -7.38 28.89
C GLY A 822 -5.89 -6.10 28.09
N LEU A 823 -6.06 -6.11 26.76
CA LEU A 823 -5.92 -4.93 25.91
C LEU A 823 -7.19 -4.68 25.11
N LEU A 824 -7.97 -3.68 25.51
CA LEU A 824 -9.07 -3.20 24.66
C LEU A 824 -8.51 -2.27 23.57
N THR A 825 -8.33 -2.80 22.37
CA THR A 825 -7.72 -2.09 21.22
C THR A 825 -8.68 -1.12 20.54
N ALA A 826 -8.13 -0.10 19.86
CA ALA A 826 -8.90 0.82 19.05
C ALA A 826 -9.69 0.10 17.94
N SER A 827 -9.14 -0.96 17.36
CA SER A 827 -9.83 -1.80 16.37
C SER A 827 -11.04 -2.54 16.95
N GLU A 828 -10.93 -3.10 18.15
CA GLU A 828 -12.08 -3.74 18.81
C GLU A 828 -13.17 -2.73 19.16
N ILE A 829 -12.77 -1.56 19.70
CA ILE A 829 -13.71 -0.47 20.00
C ILE A 829 -14.44 -0.01 18.73
N LEU A 830 -13.72 0.09 17.60
CA LEU A 830 -14.29 0.51 16.33
C LEU A 830 -15.48 -0.37 15.93
N ASP A 831 -15.46 -1.66 16.20
CA ASP A 831 -16.53 -2.60 15.83
C ASP A 831 -17.72 -2.60 16.81
N LEU A 832 -17.62 -1.90 17.94
CA LEU A 832 -18.69 -1.81 18.93
C LEU A 832 -19.84 -0.88 18.49
N GLN A 833 -20.99 -1.10 19.12
CA GLN A 833 -22.13 -0.20 19.08
C GLN A 833 -22.42 0.34 20.47
N LEU A 834 -21.86 1.51 20.76
CA LEU A 834 -21.98 2.14 22.07
C LEU A 834 -23.21 3.04 22.15
N GLN A 835 -23.69 3.22 23.38
CA GLN A 835 -24.80 4.12 23.72
C GLN A 835 -24.36 5.31 24.59
N ALA A 836 -23.06 5.38 24.92
CA ALA A 836 -22.53 6.40 25.82
C ALA A 836 -22.56 7.81 25.22
N ASP A 837 -22.91 8.79 26.04
CA ASP A 837 -22.89 10.23 25.73
C ASP A 837 -21.51 10.84 25.97
N LEU A 838 -20.73 10.26 26.89
CA LEU A 838 -19.36 10.66 27.16
C LEU A 838 -18.50 9.43 27.48
N VAL A 839 -17.33 9.37 26.84
CA VAL A 839 -16.22 8.52 27.25
C VAL A 839 -15.10 9.42 27.76
N VAL A 840 -14.67 9.21 29.00
CA VAL A 840 -13.47 9.83 29.58
C VAL A 840 -12.35 8.81 29.59
N LEU A 841 -11.30 9.09 28.81
CA LEU A 841 -10.07 8.30 28.78
C LEU A 841 -9.04 8.99 29.69
N SER A 842 -9.15 8.74 31.00
CA SER A 842 -8.21 9.21 32.02
C SER A 842 -6.95 8.34 32.01
N ALA A 843 -6.25 8.42 30.88
CA ALA A 843 -5.20 7.51 30.48
C ALA A 843 -4.18 8.27 29.62
N CYS A 844 -2.92 7.88 29.66
CA CYS A 844 -1.82 8.58 28.97
C CYS A 844 -1.99 8.58 27.43
N ASN A 845 -1.67 9.71 26.79
CA ASN A 845 -1.58 9.86 25.33
C ASN A 845 -2.82 9.42 24.52
N THR A 846 -4.01 9.41 25.11
CA THR A 846 -5.21 8.84 24.48
C THR A 846 -5.81 9.70 23.37
N GLY A 847 -5.41 10.97 23.28
CA GLY A 847 -5.68 11.88 22.16
C GLY A 847 -4.63 11.82 21.06
N GLY A 848 -3.59 11.00 21.24
CA GLY A 848 -2.60 10.67 20.22
C GLY A 848 -3.10 9.59 19.26
N GLY A 849 -2.28 9.31 18.24
CA GLY A 849 -2.61 8.38 17.16
C GLY A 849 -1.77 8.67 15.92
N LYS A 850 -2.06 7.95 14.83
CA LYS A 850 -1.50 8.29 13.52
C LYS A 850 -2.23 9.53 13.00
N ILE A 851 -1.52 10.65 12.85
CA ILE A 851 -2.08 11.88 12.30
C ILE A 851 -2.13 11.76 10.77
N THR A 852 -3.30 12.03 10.20
CA THR A 852 -3.59 11.99 8.76
C THR A 852 -4.46 13.20 8.39
N GLY A 853 -4.75 13.40 7.10
CA GLY A 853 -5.78 14.31 6.60
C GLY A 853 -7.20 13.98 7.11
N ASP A 854 -7.40 12.77 7.65
CA ASP A 854 -8.63 12.36 8.29
C ASP A 854 -8.69 12.71 9.81
N GLY A 855 -7.66 13.38 10.32
CA GLY A 855 -7.46 13.70 11.73
C GLY A 855 -6.60 12.67 12.45
N VAL A 856 -6.87 12.46 13.74
CA VAL A 856 -6.16 11.47 14.57
C VAL A 856 -6.81 10.09 14.39
N ILE A 857 -6.06 9.17 13.78
CA ILE A 857 -6.43 7.75 13.71
C ILE A 857 -6.00 7.08 15.02
N GLY A 858 -6.96 6.79 15.90
CA GLY A 858 -6.72 6.17 17.19
C GLY A 858 -7.97 5.93 18.03
N LEU A 859 -7.83 5.96 19.36
CA LEU A 859 -8.92 5.68 20.32
C LEU A 859 -10.10 6.65 20.16
N SER A 860 -9.85 7.95 20.06
CA SER A 860 -10.91 8.97 19.95
C SER A 860 -11.82 8.75 18.73
N ARG A 861 -11.23 8.55 17.55
CA ARG A 861 -11.96 8.18 16.31
C ARG A 861 -12.78 6.92 16.51
N SER A 862 -12.20 5.89 17.14
CA SER A 862 -12.84 4.58 17.32
C SER A 862 -14.07 4.66 18.23
N PHE A 863 -14.00 5.38 19.35
CA PHE A 863 -15.16 5.61 20.22
C PHE A 863 -16.25 6.44 19.54
N ILE A 864 -15.89 7.50 18.80
CA ILE A 864 -16.87 8.31 18.08
C ILE A 864 -17.54 7.50 16.97
N ALA A 865 -16.78 6.71 16.22
CA ALA A 865 -17.33 5.77 15.24
C ALA A 865 -18.26 4.73 15.87
N ALA A 866 -17.91 4.21 17.05
CA ALA A 866 -18.74 3.27 17.81
C ALA A 866 -20.06 3.91 18.29
N GLY A 867 -20.14 5.25 18.27
CA GLY A 867 -21.35 6.03 18.46
C GLY A 867 -21.25 7.08 19.55
N VAL A 868 -20.10 7.31 20.16
CA VAL A 868 -19.98 8.23 21.29
C VAL A 868 -19.86 9.67 20.76
N PRO A 869 -20.79 10.59 21.07
CA PRO A 869 -20.76 11.95 20.50
C PRO A 869 -19.68 12.84 21.14
N SER A 870 -19.18 12.47 22.32
CA SER A 870 -18.14 13.22 23.03
C SER A 870 -17.09 12.29 23.65
N VAL A 871 -15.82 12.56 23.42
CA VAL A 871 -14.70 11.82 24.05
C VAL A 871 -13.74 12.81 24.68
N LEU A 872 -13.44 12.64 25.97
CA LEU A 872 -12.41 13.39 26.68
C LEU A 872 -11.12 12.57 26.69
N VAL A 873 -10.05 13.13 26.11
CA VAL A 873 -8.78 12.42 25.90
C VAL A 873 -7.59 13.25 26.38
N SER A 874 -6.48 12.61 26.72
CA SER A 874 -5.25 13.29 27.13
C SER A 874 -4.28 13.46 25.96
N LEU A 875 -3.64 14.61 25.88
CA LEU A 875 -2.67 14.94 24.85
C LEU A 875 -1.27 14.41 25.16
N TRP A 876 -0.92 14.12 26.41
CA TRP A 876 0.37 13.57 26.83
C TRP A 876 0.21 12.61 28.02
N ALA A 877 1.30 11.96 28.43
CA ALA A 877 1.36 11.19 29.67
C ALA A 877 1.13 12.09 30.89
N VAL A 878 0.00 11.91 31.57
CA VAL A 878 -0.45 12.79 32.64
C VAL A 878 0.06 12.35 34.02
N PRO A 879 0.39 13.29 34.93
CA PRO A 879 0.74 12.94 36.30
C PRO A 879 -0.48 12.37 37.06
N ASP A 880 -0.28 11.26 37.77
CA ASP A 880 -1.35 10.48 38.44
C ASP A 880 -2.19 11.33 39.43
N ALA A 881 -1.54 11.94 40.44
CA ALA A 881 -2.28 12.70 41.47
C ALA A 881 -3.02 13.96 40.96
N PRO A 882 -2.40 14.87 40.17
CA PRO A 882 -3.13 16.00 39.60
C PRO A 882 -4.28 15.61 38.65
N THR A 883 -4.18 14.45 38.00
CA THR A 883 -5.25 13.94 37.13
C THR A 883 -6.47 13.54 37.95
N ALA A 884 -6.26 12.87 39.09
CA ALA A 884 -7.33 12.52 40.02
C ALA A 884 -8.08 13.76 40.53
N ASP A 885 -7.36 14.83 40.88
CA ASP A 885 -7.96 16.11 41.29
C ASP A 885 -8.79 16.73 40.15
N LEU A 886 -8.23 16.78 38.94
CA LEU A 886 -8.89 17.35 37.77
C LEU A 886 -10.15 16.59 37.39
N MET A 887 -10.09 15.26 37.33
CA MET A 887 -11.23 14.42 36.94
C MET A 887 -12.32 14.42 38.00
N THR A 888 -11.96 14.40 39.28
CA THR A 888 -12.93 14.57 40.36
C THR A 888 -13.64 15.92 40.26
N GLU A 889 -12.91 17.01 40.02
CA GLU A 889 -13.51 18.32 39.84
C GLU A 889 -14.37 18.40 38.57
N PHE A 890 -13.96 17.74 37.48
CA PHE A 890 -14.74 17.69 36.24
C PHE A 890 -16.12 17.08 36.47
N TYR A 891 -16.22 15.93 37.15
CA TYR A 891 -17.51 15.33 37.49
C TYR A 891 -18.32 16.18 38.48
N ARG A 892 -17.66 16.84 39.43
CA ARG A 892 -18.33 17.79 40.35
C ARG A 892 -18.97 18.94 39.59
N GLN A 893 -18.28 19.49 38.60
CA GLN A 893 -18.82 20.58 37.78
C GLN A 893 -19.96 20.09 36.87
N LEU A 894 -19.86 18.88 36.32
CA LEU A 894 -20.93 18.28 35.51
C LEU A 894 -22.25 18.05 36.26
N GLN A 895 -22.24 17.96 37.59
CA GLN A 895 -23.48 17.95 38.38
C GLN A 895 -24.20 19.32 38.39
N THR A 896 -23.51 20.39 38.01
CA THR A 896 -24.02 21.77 38.05
C THR A 896 -24.25 22.38 36.67
N THR A 897 -23.65 21.81 35.63
CA THR A 897 -23.82 22.25 34.24
C THR A 897 -23.96 21.07 33.30
N SER A 898 -24.81 21.22 32.28
CA SER A 898 -24.93 20.25 31.19
C SER A 898 -23.88 20.45 30.08
N ASP A 899 -23.04 21.49 30.19
CA ASP A 899 -21.97 21.79 29.23
C ASP A 899 -20.63 21.19 29.71
N LYS A 900 -20.19 20.14 29.01
CA LYS A 900 -18.95 19.40 29.29
C LYS A 900 -17.71 20.27 29.06
N ALA A 901 -17.74 21.22 28.13
CA ALA A 901 -16.60 22.11 27.89
C ALA A 901 -16.43 23.10 29.05
N LEU A 902 -17.54 23.64 29.55
CA LEU A 902 -17.53 24.52 30.72
C LEU A 902 -17.09 23.76 31.97
N ALA A 903 -17.58 22.54 32.19
CA ALA A 903 -17.15 21.71 33.31
C ALA A 903 -15.64 21.42 33.25
N LEU A 904 -15.10 21.10 32.07
CA LEU A 904 -13.66 20.89 31.88
C LEU A 904 -12.86 22.17 32.13
N GLN A 905 -13.32 23.31 31.60
CA GLN A 905 -12.69 24.61 31.83
C GLN A 905 -12.59 24.92 33.33
N GLN A 906 -13.68 24.75 34.08
CA GLN A 906 -13.72 24.99 35.52
C GLN A 906 -12.79 24.04 36.28
N ALA A 907 -12.77 22.75 35.90
CA ALA A 907 -11.86 21.77 36.46
C ALA A 907 -10.38 22.12 36.23
N MET A 908 -10.02 22.56 35.02
CA MET A 908 -8.67 23.03 34.71
C MET A 908 -8.28 24.24 35.56
N LEU A 909 -9.18 25.22 35.69
CA LEU A 909 -8.93 26.44 36.48
C LEU A 909 -8.80 26.14 37.98
N ALA A 910 -9.59 25.21 38.52
CA ALA A 910 -9.48 24.75 39.90
C ALA A 910 -8.16 23.99 40.14
N THR A 911 -7.82 23.04 39.26
CA THR A 911 -6.58 22.25 39.34
C THR A 911 -5.34 23.13 39.24
N ARG A 912 -5.35 24.13 38.34
CA ARG A 912 -4.24 25.08 38.20
C ARG A 912 -3.92 25.87 39.47
N LYS A 913 -4.91 26.15 40.33
CA LYS A 913 -4.67 26.82 41.62
C LYS A 913 -3.82 25.97 42.56
N LEU A 914 -3.98 24.64 42.50
CA LEU A 914 -3.21 23.67 43.28
C LEU A 914 -1.88 23.33 42.59
N HIS A 915 -1.91 23.24 41.26
CA HIS A 915 -0.79 22.82 40.42
C HIS A 915 -0.54 23.83 39.27
N PRO A 916 0.24 24.90 39.48
CA PRO A 916 0.37 25.97 38.49
C PRO A 916 0.94 25.55 37.13
N HIS A 917 1.77 24.49 37.09
CA HIS A 917 2.43 24.04 35.87
C HIS A 917 1.42 23.40 34.87
N PRO A 918 1.35 23.85 33.59
CA PRO A 918 0.37 23.37 32.61
C PRO A 918 0.32 21.87 32.37
N ILE A 919 1.44 21.16 32.54
CA ILE A 919 1.51 19.70 32.42
C ILE A 919 0.48 18.97 33.29
N ASN A 920 0.06 19.59 34.41
CA ASN A 920 -0.83 19.01 35.40
C ASN A 920 -2.32 19.26 35.14
N TRP A 921 -2.69 20.20 34.26
CA TRP A 921 -4.09 20.60 34.09
C TRP A 921 -4.51 20.82 32.63
N ALA A 922 -3.58 21.07 31.70
CA ALA A 922 -3.92 21.38 30.31
C ALA A 922 -3.89 20.16 29.37
N ALA A 923 -3.75 18.96 29.92
CA ALA A 923 -3.55 17.74 29.13
C ALA A 923 -4.82 17.27 28.42
N PHE A 924 -5.99 17.51 29.01
CA PHE A 924 -7.24 16.95 28.51
C PHE A 924 -7.91 17.86 27.48
N THR A 925 -8.42 17.26 26.41
CA THR A 925 -9.20 17.95 25.39
C THR A 925 -10.51 17.21 25.14
N LEU A 926 -11.60 17.94 25.07
CA LEU A 926 -12.91 17.41 24.74
C LEU A 926 -13.06 17.40 23.21
N ILE A 927 -13.32 16.23 22.64
CA ILE A 927 -13.56 16.03 21.21
C ILE A 927 -15.05 15.77 20.99
N GLY A 928 -15.67 16.51 20.07
CA GLY A 928 -17.07 16.34 19.68
C GLY A 928 -18.05 17.29 20.39
N GLU A 929 -19.19 16.76 20.87
CA GLU A 929 -20.29 17.58 21.41
C GLU A 929 -20.01 18.12 22.82
N ALA A 930 -20.37 19.38 23.08
CA ALA A 930 -20.28 20.00 24.41
C ALA A 930 -21.45 19.61 25.32
N GLU A 931 -22.66 19.56 24.77
CA GLU A 931 -23.88 19.43 25.56
C GLU A 931 -24.15 17.97 25.97
N SER A 932 -24.67 17.80 27.18
CA SER A 932 -25.14 16.52 27.71
C SER A 932 -26.68 16.41 27.69
N ASP A 933 -27.18 15.18 27.70
CA ASP A 933 -28.61 14.86 27.69
C ASP A 933 -29.11 14.53 29.12
N GLY A 934 -29.06 15.55 29.99
CA GLY A 934 -29.57 15.51 31.37
C GLY A 934 -28.50 15.77 32.45
N GLU A 935 -28.95 15.99 33.68
CA GLU A 935 -28.10 15.94 34.89
C GLU A 935 -27.50 14.53 35.05
N ILE A 936 -26.24 14.46 35.50
CA ILE A 936 -25.51 13.20 35.77
C ILE A 936 -26.09 12.49 36.99
#